data_AF-A0A7C1HGT4-F1
#
_entry.id   AF-A0A7C1HGT4-F1
#
_cell.length_a   1.000
_cell.length_b   1.000
_cell.length_c   1.000
_cell.angle_alpha   90.00
_cell.angle_beta   90.00
_cell.angle_gamma   90.00
#
_symmetry.space_group_name_H-M   'P 1'
#
loop_
_entity.id
_entity.type
_entity.pdbx_description
1 polymer ?
#
loop_
_entity_poly.entity_id
_entity_poly.type
_entity_poly.pdbx_seq_one_letter_code
_entity_poly.pdbx_strand_id
1 'polypeptide(L)'
;MKGQWKNGMKPVLILIAGLVVSAATGIQAGPYYSFFTVWERDVGVLHPVDLDGDGVDEVAGMVNDLQTDVRDWKLQTYYRSFPLRFQDPYYCIPLPTGRLDSLVFYLTVTKPDTLTAWIIPPKPDNPASLADQEDWILLDRFVRQAGTRPKHFDQSLGFIGFVRRPEAADLALFRLNCGFDPHGKRGIVAFDRITWKKAWTFLCGPQVLDVEIRDLNGDGADEILFGSYAPANGRNLNGTRDDSAYVFLIDARGRLLWRRGIGPYWTGVSVCAGDLTGQGGDDVAAFQYSLRELPDSQDRVLILDGETGAILRQKRIGDRLTCRPTTPLRFCRDLDGDGRDEIVLGNTDGYVRILDGQLTQTGVSPPFGKPVRVDLIADLNGDGAMEIVWSTDNEIGVMDRHLRPLTSKSSDMIDGADIMPLHAKGKTHIFLRKAPRAMLLSFRSSSMPFGPLRSRVSAFLWPAILVSWLILLGILYLLRGRILLSVLLPCLEKSRAADGLLITDRKKRILYMGSRWKTSFSLPFSGKGPVSRDDFLAALPEPVRPVVHGVSPRNEPEKTIRFQDGDGTDRFIRVIPIRIRAAGLTCFRLSDIKQEETQRLLYQWAHVAQRLAHGIKNPLTSLKLDTEDLCEMFLSDSPEEKKKALRLLESMPKRILRMLAMADGFMRYTGLRETGLTRCDLNAVIQENLLQWPPDPASGIQIEWEPAKTLPAVRLDPVQFVFAFENLLLNAFESIAGKGRILIQTHPAEVFDAEHGIQHWVELRIQDSGAGIPPEQIGRIREAFVTTKPNGTGLGLTIVDRVMETHGGCWEIQSQTGIGTTVMLRFRPANNLP
;
A
#
# COMPACT_ATOMS: atom_id res chain seq x y z
N MET A 1 31.36 44.50 35.69
CA MET A 1 31.11 45.83 35.13
C MET A 1 29.97 45.74 34.13
N LYS A 2 29.05 46.70 34.19
CA LYS A 2 27.77 46.79 33.44
C LYS A 2 27.98 46.65 31.91
N GLY A 3 27.12 45.88 31.24
CA GLY A 3 26.95 45.97 29.78
C GLY A 3 26.48 44.69 29.09
N GLN A 4 25.25 44.74 28.57
CA GLN A 4 24.69 43.89 27.50
C GLN A 4 24.20 42.46 27.84
N TRP A 5 23.16 42.40 28.66
CA TRP A 5 22.08 41.41 28.49
C TRP A 5 20.98 42.04 27.63
N LYS A 6 21.00 41.82 26.31
CA LYS A 6 19.84 42.04 25.44
C LYS A 6 19.63 40.81 24.58
N ASN A 7 18.39 40.33 24.55
CA ASN A 7 17.80 39.29 23.69
C ASN A 7 17.46 37.92 24.31
N GLY A 8 17.14 37.87 25.61
CA GLY A 8 16.44 36.74 26.23
C GLY A 8 14.90 36.77 26.10
N MET A 9 14.31 37.86 25.56
CA MET A 9 12.85 38.11 25.62
C MET A 9 12.07 37.82 24.33
N LYS A 10 12.71 37.30 23.27
CA LYS A 10 12.04 37.05 21.98
C LYS A 10 11.15 35.79 21.93
N PRO A 11 11.44 34.67 22.63
CA PRO A 11 10.55 33.50 22.60
C PRO A 11 9.25 33.74 23.36
N VAL A 12 9.32 34.46 24.49
CA VAL A 12 8.16 34.78 25.33
C VAL A 12 7.24 35.79 24.64
N LEU A 13 7.79 36.78 23.92
CA LEU A 13 7.01 37.75 23.15
C LEU A 13 6.31 37.14 21.92
N ILE A 14 6.86 36.08 21.30
CA ILE A 14 6.20 35.39 20.19
C ILE A 14 5.06 34.49 20.71
N LEU A 15 5.24 33.87 21.89
CA LEU A 15 4.18 33.11 22.54
C LEU A 15 3.02 34.03 23.00
N ILE A 16 3.37 35.19 23.56
CA ILE A 16 2.39 36.22 23.93
C ILE A 16 1.75 36.85 22.69
N ALA A 17 2.47 37.10 21.60
CA ALA A 17 1.89 37.61 20.35
C ALA A 17 0.94 36.58 19.69
N GLY A 18 1.22 35.28 19.79
CA GLY A 18 0.32 34.22 19.32
C GLY A 18 -0.96 34.13 20.16
N LEU A 19 -0.84 34.25 21.48
CA LEU A 19 -1.98 34.31 22.41
C LEU A 19 -2.78 35.61 22.25
N VAL A 20 -2.12 36.74 22.02
CA VAL A 20 -2.76 38.05 21.80
C VAL A 20 -3.43 38.12 20.43
N VAL A 21 -2.90 37.50 19.37
CA VAL A 21 -3.60 37.41 18.07
C VAL A 21 -4.83 36.49 18.16
N SER A 22 -4.77 35.42 18.95
CA SER A 22 -5.94 34.57 19.22
C SER A 22 -7.00 35.28 20.08
N ALA A 23 -6.59 36.17 20.98
CA ALA A 23 -7.49 36.98 21.80
C ALA A 23 -8.00 38.24 21.06
N ALA A 24 -7.23 38.79 20.11
CA ALA A 24 -7.54 40.03 19.40
C ALA A 24 -8.43 39.82 18.16
N THR A 25 -8.57 38.58 17.64
CA THR A 25 -9.46 38.35 16.50
C THR A 25 -10.94 38.42 16.86
N GLY A 26 -11.34 38.45 18.14
CA GLY A 26 -12.69 38.84 18.55
C GLY A 26 -13.85 38.08 17.88
N ILE A 27 -13.58 36.96 17.23
CA ILE A 27 -14.62 36.05 16.73
C ILE A 27 -14.95 35.21 17.95
N GLN A 28 -16.09 35.49 18.59
CA GLN A 28 -16.77 34.51 19.43
C GLN A 28 -17.08 33.30 18.54
N ALA A 29 -16.11 32.42 18.38
CA ALA A 29 -16.33 31.17 17.72
C ALA A 29 -17.02 30.27 18.74
N GLY A 30 -18.27 29.91 18.44
CA GLY A 30 -18.90 28.78 19.10
C GLY A 30 -18.02 27.52 19.02
N PRO A 31 -18.33 26.48 19.80
CA PRO A 31 -17.60 25.21 19.73
C PRO A 31 -17.48 24.73 18.28
N TYR A 32 -16.26 24.41 17.87
CA TYR A 32 -15.98 23.77 16.59
C TYR A 32 -16.20 22.27 16.73
N TYR A 33 -16.97 21.70 15.83
CA TYR A 33 -17.29 20.28 15.82
C TYR A 33 -16.59 19.57 14.66
N SER A 34 -16.08 18.37 14.90
CA SER A 34 -15.57 17.52 13.82
C SER A 34 -15.66 16.04 14.15
N PHE A 35 -15.78 15.24 13.10
CA PHE A 35 -15.57 13.80 13.19
C PHE A 35 -14.09 13.46 13.11
N PHE A 36 -13.60 12.76 14.12
CA PHE A 36 -12.30 12.12 14.11
C PHE A 36 -12.48 10.65 13.73
N THR A 37 -11.81 10.21 12.66
CA THR A 37 -11.62 8.76 12.46
C THR A 37 -10.71 8.29 13.58
N VAL A 38 -11.24 7.46 14.48
CA VAL A 38 -10.39 6.78 15.45
C VAL A 38 -9.57 5.72 14.73
N TRP A 39 -10.22 4.96 13.85
CA TRP A 39 -9.56 4.09 12.88
C TRP A 39 -10.47 3.77 11.69
N GLU A 40 -9.84 3.41 10.58
CA GLU A 40 -10.44 2.89 9.35
C GLU A 40 -9.52 1.76 8.86
N ARG A 41 -10.07 0.57 8.64
CA ARG A 41 -9.28 -0.59 8.18
C ARG A 41 -10.08 -1.45 7.22
N ASP A 42 -9.38 -2.00 6.24
CA ASP A 42 -9.84 -3.19 5.52
C ASP A 42 -9.77 -4.37 6.49
N VAL A 43 -10.86 -5.12 6.63
CA VAL A 43 -11.13 -6.01 7.77
C VAL A 43 -10.28 -7.32 7.73
N GLY A 44 -9.16 -7.33 7.00
CA GLY A 44 -8.28 -8.49 6.83
C GLY A 44 -7.27 -8.76 7.97
N VAL A 45 -6.98 -7.80 8.86
CA VAL A 45 -5.96 -7.97 9.94
C VAL A 45 -6.37 -7.27 11.25
N LEU A 46 -6.20 -7.98 12.38
CA LEU A 46 -6.51 -7.59 13.76
C LEU A 46 -5.58 -6.48 14.29
N HIS A 47 -6.10 -5.47 15.00
CA HIS A 47 -5.29 -4.62 15.89
C HIS A 47 -6.06 -4.24 17.18
N PRO A 48 -5.45 -4.44 18.37
CA PRO A 48 -5.92 -3.84 19.62
C PRO A 48 -5.80 -2.30 19.54
N VAL A 49 -6.80 -1.56 20.02
CA VAL A 49 -6.75 -0.08 20.12
C VAL A 49 -7.35 0.36 21.45
N ASP A 50 -6.54 0.96 22.32
CA ASP A 50 -6.98 1.69 23.53
C ASP A 50 -7.69 3.01 23.14
N LEU A 51 -8.99 2.92 22.91
CA LEU A 51 -9.90 3.98 22.47
C LEU A 51 -10.05 5.09 23.51
N ASP A 52 -9.95 4.74 24.79
CA ASP A 52 -10.35 5.59 25.89
C ASP A 52 -9.18 5.93 26.86
N GLY A 53 -7.98 5.47 26.54
CA GLY A 53 -6.69 5.92 27.06
C GLY A 53 -6.37 5.41 28.46
N ASP A 54 -6.96 4.30 28.91
CA ASP A 54 -6.67 3.71 30.22
C ASP A 54 -5.63 2.59 30.20
N GLY A 55 -5.04 2.31 29.05
CA GLY A 55 -4.04 1.27 28.88
C GLY A 55 -4.65 -0.12 28.67
N VAL A 56 -5.95 -0.23 28.41
CA VAL A 56 -6.61 -1.47 28.03
C VAL A 56 -7.10 -1.39 26.59
N ASP A 57 -6.56 -2.24 25.73
CA ASP A 57 -6.89 -2.19 24.31
C ASP A 57 -8.32 -2.74 24.03
N GLU A 58 -9.21 -1.94 23.45
CA GLU A 58 -10.43 -2.42 22.81
C GLU A 58 -10.07 -3.08 21.45
N VAL A 59 -10.25 -4.40 21.37
CA VAL A 59 -9.91 -5.17 20.18
C VAL A 59 -11.11 -5.22 19.23
N ALA A 60 -10.93 -4.79 17.98
CA ALA A 60 -11.87 -5.06 16.88
C ALA A 60 -11.28 -6.11 15.93
N GLY A 61 -11.84 -7.33 15.82
CA GLY A 61 -11.02 -8.45 15.30
C GLY A 61 -11.61 -9.57 14.43
N MET A 62 -11.29 -9.66 13.12
CA MET A 62 -11.75 -10.72 12.19
C MET A 62 -11.04 -12.06 12.23
N VAL A 63 -11.83 -13.13 12.33
CA VAL A 63 -11.47 -14.51 12.02
C VAL A 63 -12.18 -14.90 10.72
N ASN A 64 -11.40 -15.23 9.68
CA ASN A 64 -11.81 -15.76 8.37
C ASN A 64 -12.91 -14.97 7.63
N ASP A 65 -12.53 -13.93 6.87
CA ASP A 65 -13.29 -13.23 5.81
C ASP A 65 -14.73 -12.72 6.09
N LEU A 66 -15.31 -12.98 7.27
CA LEU A 66 -16.76 -13.04 7.37
C LEU A 66 -17.40 -12.56 8.68
N GLN A 67 -16.69 -12.09 9.73
CA GLN A 67 -17.38 -11.69 10.98
C GLN A 67 -17.30 -10.14 11.36
N THR A 68 -17.71 -9.54 12.53
CA THR A 68 -17.10 -8.37 13.31
C THR A 68 -17.11 -8.56 14.88
N ASP A 69 -15.98 -8.45 15.63
CA ASP A 69 -15.78 -8.75 17.10
C ASP A 69 -15.33 -7.48 17.79
N VAL A 70 -15.91 -7.10 18.94
CA VAL A 70 -15.43 -6.01 19.82
C VAL A 70 -15.42 -6.47 21.28
N ARG A 71 -14.32 -6.26 22.02
CA ARG A 71 -14.23 -6.55 23.48
C ARG A 71 -14.39 -5.27 24.31
N ASP A 72 -15.32 -5.26 25.27
CA ASP A 72 -15.43 -4.23 26.33
C ASP A 72 -14.74 -4.73 27.59
N TRP A 73 -13.72 -4.00 28.07
CA TRP A 73 -12.85 -4.45 29.15
C TRP A 73 -13.38 -4.13 30.56
N LYS A 74 -14.38 -3.24 30.71
CA LYS A 74 -15.12 -3.12 31.99
C LYS A 74 -16.05 -4.31 32.21
N LEU A 75 -16.40 -5.02 31.14
CA LEU A 75 -17.44 -6.05 31.16
C LEU A 75 -16.93 -7.48 30.90
N GLN A 76 -15.65 -7.70 30.58
CA GLN A 76 -15.04 -9.03 30.35
C GLN A 76 -15.74 -9.91 29.30
N THR A 77 -16.56 -9.36 28.39
CA THR A 77 -17.35 -10.14 27.41
C THR A 77 -16.94 -9.87 25.95
N TYR A 78 -17.05 -10.90 25.10
CA TYR A 78 -16.74 -10.91 23.66
C TYR A 78 -18.04 -11.09 22.82
N TYR A 79 -18.08 -10.65 21.53
CA TYR A 79 -19.22 -10.86 20.60
C TYR A 79 -18.79 -11.04 19.14
N ARG A 80 -19.19 -12.10 18.38
CA ARG A 80 -19.22 -12.15 16.86
C ARG A 80 -19.69 -13.48 16.20
N SER A 81 -20.46 -13.45 15.06
CA SER A 81 -20.23 -14.20 13.76
C SER A 81 -21.19 -13.85 12.56
N PHE A 82 -20.76 -13.92 11.27
CA PHE A 82 -21.55 -13.87 9.99
C PHE A 82 -20.92 -14.79 8.90
N PRO A 83 -21.36 -14.84 7.61
CA PRO A 83 -22.64 -15.18 6.95
C PRO A 83 -22.60 -16.59 6.27
N LEU A 84 -23.73 -17.11 5.75
CA LEU A 84 -23.74 -18.24 4.81
C LEU A 84 -24.69 -17.99 3.63
N ARG A 85 -24.12 -17.85 2.43
CA ARG A 85 -24.87 -17.63 1.17
C ARG A 85 -25.36 -18.94 0.57
N PHE A 86 -26.46 -18.84 -0.17
CA PHE A 86 -26.31 -18.95 -1.64
C PHE A 86 -27.16 -17.95 -2.45
N GLN A 87 -28.11 -17.20 -1.88
CA GLN A 87 -28.86 -16.10 -2.56
C GLN A 87 -29.80 -15.31 -1.58
N ASP A 88 -29.24 -14.84 -0.45
CA ASP A 88 -29.85 -14.40 0.83
C ASP A 88 -31.04 -13.39 0.81
N PRO A 89 -31.85 -13.36 1.89
CA PRO A 89 -31.53 -12.54 3.08
C PRO A 89 -31.71 -13.28 4.42
N TYR A 90 -30.67 -13.28 5.27
CA TYR A 90 -30.73 -13.57 6.71
C TYR A 90 -29.94 -12.46 7.43
N TYR A 91 -30.57 -11.72 8.35
CA TYR A 91 -29.91 -10.67 9.15
C TYR A 91 -29.87 -11.06 10.62
N CYS A 92 -28.67 -11.11 11.23
CA CYS A 92 -28.46 -11.16 12.68
C CYS A 92 -27.59 -9.98 13.12
N ILE A 93 -27.98 -9.25 14.16
CA ILE A 93 -27.18 -8.17 14.78
C ILE A 93 -27.35 -8.23 16.30
N PRO A 94 -26.25 -8.22 17.08
CA PRO A 94 -26.25 -7.52 18.36
C PRO A 94 -25.11 -6.48 18.46
N LEU A 95 -25.42 -5.24 18.86
CA LEU A 95 -24.52 -4.39 19.66
C LEU A 95 -25.28 -3.87 20.89
N PRO A 96 -24.68 -3.92 22.10
CA PRO A 96 -25.33 -3.50 23.33
C PRO A 96 -25.04 -2.03 23.63
N THR A 97 -26.06 -1.29 23.98
CA THR A 97 -25.92 -0.19 24.92
C THR A 97 -25.82 -0.79 26.34
N GLY A 98 -24.60 -1.24 26.70
CA GLY A 98 -24.10 -1.39 28.07
C GLY A 98 -24.76 -2.39 29.04
N ARG A 99 -24.07 -3.52 29.32
CA ARG A 99 -23.80 -4.15 30.66
C ARG A 99 -23.35 -5.61 30.52
N LEU A 100 -22.79 -6.18 31.60
CA LEU A 100 -22.01 -7.43 31.75
C LEU A 100 -22.66 -8.75 31.26
N ASP A 101 -23.86 -8.69 30.69
CA ASP A 101 -24.77 -9.82 30.53
C ASP A 101 -24.99 -10.19 29.05
N SER A 102 -23.91 -10.16 28.28
CA SER A 102 -23.99 -10.09 26.83
C SER A 102 -24.16 -11.43 26.13
N LEU A 103 -25.26 -11.52 25.38
CA LEU A 103 -25.68 -12.63 24.53
C LEU A 103 -24.71 -12.95 23.39
N VAL A 104 -24.35 -14.22 23.24
CA VAL A 104 -23.62 -14.76 22.07
C VAL A 104 -24.57 -15.63 21.24
N PHE A 105 -24.69 -15.35 19.94
CA PHE A 105 -25.46 -16.17 18.99
C PHE A 105 -24.55 -17.00 18.10
N TYR A 106 -24.94 -18.27 17.89
CA TYR A 106 -24.29 -19.15 16.94
C TYR A 106 -25.34 -19.83 16.05
N LEU A 107 -25.36 -19.51 14.75
CA LEU A 107 -26.25 -20.14 13.79
C LEU A 107 -25.54 -21.30 13.08
N THR A 108 -26.13 -22.49 13.08
CA THR A 108 -25.63 -23.63 12.29
C THR A 108 -26.64 -24.01 11.21
N VAL A 109 -26.25 -23.91 9.94
CA VAL A 109 -27.02 -24.52 8.85
C VAL A 109 -26.74 -26.01 8.85
N THR A 110 -27.69 -26.80 9.36
CA THR A 110 -27.55 -28.25 9.47
C THR A 110 -27.80 -28.99 8.14
N LYS A 111 -28.63 -28.45 7.23
CA LYS A 111 -28.99 -29.04 5.91
C LYS A 111 -29.39 -27.97 4.88
N PRO A 112 -29.33 -28.23 3.56
CA PRO A 112 -29.73 -27.26 2.50
C PRO A 112 -31.16 -26.72 2.64
N ASP A 113 -32.06 -27.49 3.26
CA ASP A 113 -33.48 -27.19 3.39
C ASP A 113 -33.90 -26.95 4.85
N THR A 114 -32.94 -26.77 5.75
CA THR A 114 -33.21 -26.58 7.18
C THR A 114 -32.16 -25.68 7.82
N LEU A 115 -32.61 -24.49 8.23
CA LEU A 115 -31.85 -23.59 9.08
C LEU A 115 -32.14 -23.90 10.56
N THR A 116 -31.11 -24.03 11.37
CA THR A 116 -31.24 -24.17 12.83
C THR A 116 -30.48 -23.04 13.52
N ALA A 117 -31.16 -22.31 14.40
CA ALA A 117 -30.60 -21.20 15.16
C ALA A 117 -30.36 -21.61 16.61
N TRP A 118 -29.16 -21.33 17.14
CA TRP A 118 -28.81 -21.62 18.53
C TRP A 118 -28.38 -20.35 19.28
N ILE A 119 -28.65 -20.33 20.59
CA ILE A 119 -28.21 -19.33 21.56
C ILE A 119 -27.16 -19.98 22.45
N ILE A 120 -26.05 -19.29 22.69
CA ILE A 120 -25.06 -19.69 23.68
C ILE A 120 -25.18 -18.71 24.85
N PRO A 121 -25.75 -19.14 25.99
CA PRO A 121 -25.90 -18.25 27.13
C PRO A 121 -24.53 -17.88 27.73
N PRO A 122 -24.34 -16.64 28.20
CA PRO A 122 -23.11 -16.26 28.89
C PRO A 122 -22.95 -17.07 30.18
N LYS A 123 -21.80 -17.74 30.36
CA LYS A 123 -21.45 -18.45 31.60
C LYS A 123 -20.59 -17.56 32.50
N PRO A 124 -21.08 -17.18 33.70
CA PRO A 124 -20.33 -16.31 34.62
C PRO A 124 -18.97 -16.90 35.04
N ASP A 125 -18.89 -18.22 35.17
CA ASP A 125 -17.74 -18.91 35.78
C ASP A 125 -16.69 -19.40 34.77
N ASN A 126 -17.00 -19.37 33.47
CA ASN A 126 -16.07 -19.82 32.42
C ASN A 126 -16.34 -19.11 31.08
N PRO A 127 -15.86 -17.86 30.92
CA PRO A 127 -16.05 -17.08 29.70
C PRO A 127 -15.35 -17.66 28.45
N ALA A 128 -14.52 -18.72 28.61
CA ALA A 128 -13.77 -19.35 27.53
C ALA A 128 -14.42 -20.63 26.95
N SER A 129 -15.48 -21.18 27.54
CA SER A 129 -16.07 -22.45 27.07
C SER A 129 -17.11 -22.24 25.95
N LEU A 130 -16.66 -21.84 24.76
CA LEU A 130 -17.45 -22.00 23.52
C LEU A 130 -17.50 -23.48 23.05
N ALA A 131 -16.76 -24.38 23.71
CA ALA A 131 -16.49 -25.74 23.26
C ALA A 131 -17.57 -26.78 23.62
N ASP A 132 -18.41 -26.53 24.63
CA ASP A 132 -19.38 -27.51 25.10
C ASP A 132 -20.72 -27.36 24.35
N GLN A 133 -20.90 -28.14 23.29
CA GLN A 133 -22.15 -28.16 22.49
C GLN A 133 -23.40 -28.57 23.30
N GLU A 134 -23.22 -29.21 24.46
CA GLU A 134 -24.32 -29.64 25.33
C GLU A 134 -25.09 -28.46 25.95
N ASP A 135 -24.49 -27.27 26.01
CA ASP A 135 -25.10 -26.06 26.61
C ASP A 135 -25.76 -25.13 25.59
N TRP A 136 -25.81 -25.53 24.32
CA TRP A 136 -26.41 -24.71 23.27
C TRP A 136 -27.92 -24.81 23.30
N ILE A 137 -28.57 -23.66 23.30
CA ILE A 137 -30.01 -23.57 23.44
C ILE A 137 -30.63 -23.35 22.07
N LEU A 138 -31.49 -24.28 21.65
CA LEU A 138 -32.20 -24.16 20.37
C LEU A 138 -33.12 -22.94 20.41
N LEU A 139 -32.82 -21.93 19.58
CA LEU A 139 -33.69 -20.77 19.40
C LEU A 139 -34.92 -21.18 18.57
N ASP A 140 -34.68 -21.60 17.32
CA ASP A 140 -35.71 -22.15 16.45
C ASP A 140 -35.10 -22.96 15.29
N ARG A 141 -35.93 -23.77 14.64
CA ARG A 141 -35.62 -24.48 13.39
C ARG A 141 -36.59 -24.04 12.31
N PHE A 142 -36.06 -23.59 11.18
CA PHE A 142 -36.80 -23.23 9.98
C PHE A 142 -36.59 -24.31 8.93
N VAL A 143 -37.63 -25.07 8.64
CA VAL A 143 -37.62 -26.12 7.63
C VAL A 143 -38.35 -25.61 6.39
N ARG A 144 -37.73 -25.74 5.22
CA ARG A 144 -38.39 -25.42 3.95
C ARG A 144 -39.56 -26.40 3.75
N GLN A 145 -40.79 -25.88 3.71
CA GLN A 145 -41.98 -26.72 3.56
C GLN A 145 -42.15 -27.19 2.10
N ALA A 146 -42.91 -28.29 1.89
CA ALA A 146 -43.08 -28.93 0.59
C ALA A 146 -43.70 -28.03 -0.51
N GLY A 147 -44.30 -26.88 -0.15
CA GLY A 147 -44.81 -25.87 -1.09
C GLY A 147 -43.86 -24.68 -1.34
N THR A 148 -42.79 -24.53 -0.57
CA THR A 148 -41.85 -23.40 -0.68
C THR A 148 -40.81 -23.71 -1.76
N ARG A 149 -40.82 -22.95 -2.87
CA ARG A 149 -39.78 -23.10 -3.91
C ARG A 149 -38.41 -22.72 -3.34
N PRO A 150 -37.30 -23.36 -3.77
CA PRO A 150 -35.96 -23.08 -3.24
C PRO A 150 -35.60 -21.59 -3.22
N LYS A 151 -35.88 -20.86 -4.30
CA LYS A 151 -35.63 -19.41 -4.43
C LYS A 151 -36.48 -18.51 -3.52
N HIS A 152 -37.48 -19.06 -2.84
CA HIS A 152 -38.37 -18.35 -1.93
C HIS A 152 -38.13 -18.71 -0.47
N PHE A 153 -37.17 -19.60 -0.17
CA PHE A 153 -36.81 -19.94 1.21
C PHE A 153 -35.92 -18.86 1.82
N ASP A 154 -36.59 -17.87 2.40
CA ASP A 154 -36.03 -16.65 2.97
C ASP A 154 -36.56 -16.54 4.40
N GLN A 155 -35.69 -16.71 5.40
CA GLN A 155 -36.01 -16.48 6.80
C GLN A 155 -35.01 -15.48 7.37
N SER A 156 -35.36 -14.74 8.41
CA SER A 156 -34.41 -13.90 9.13
C SER A 156 -34.72 -13.91 10.61
N LEU A 157 -33.66 -13.73 11.40
CA LEU A 157 -33.72 -13.77 12.86
C LEU A 157 -32.89 -12.62 13.42
N GLY A 158 -33.54 -11.64 14.05
CA GLY A 158 -32.83 -10.52 14.68
C GLY A 158 -33.00 -10.53 16.20
N PHE A 159 -31.95 -10.22 16.96
CA PHE A 159 -32.14 -9.80 18.35
C PHE A 159 -32.84 -8.44 18.35
N ILE A 160 -33.80 -8.26 19.26
CA ILE A 160 -34.52 -7.00 19.40
C ILE A 160 -33.97 -6.23 20.60
N GLY A 161 -33.94 -6.86 21.77
CA GLY A 161 -33.58 -6.21 23.02
C GLY A 161 -34.03 -7.01 24.24
N PHE A 162 -33.85 -6.43 25.42
CA PHE A 162 -34.37 -6.97 26.67
C PHE A 162 -35.66 -6.25 27.06
N VAL A 163 -36.60 -7.02 27.61
CA VAL A 163 -37.87 -6.51 28.16
C VAL A 163 -37.84 -6.67 29.67
N ARG A 164 -37.98 -5.56 30.38
CA ARG A 164 -38.03 -5.52 31.84
C ARG A 164 -39.35 -6.11 32.35
N ARG A 165 -39.25 -6.88 33.44
CA ARG A 165 -40.39 -7.37 34.21
C ARG A 165 -40.16 -7.05 35.69
N PRO A 166 -41.00 -6.25 36.37
CA PRO A 166 -40.76 -5.87 37.77
C PRO A 166 -40.60 -7.04 38.73
N GLU A 167 -41.35 -8.12 38.50
CA GLU A 167 -41.44 -9.28 39.40
C GLU A 167 -40.70 -10.53 38.87
N ALA A 168 -39.97 -10.42 37.76
CA ALA A 168 -39.31 -11.56 37.12
C ALA A 168 -37.99 -11.14 36.45
N ALA A 169 -37.16 -12.11 36.05
CA ALA A 169 -36.00 -11.82 35.23
C ALA A 169 -36.41 -11.14 33.92
N ASP A 170 -35.55 -10.32 33.32
CA ASP A 170 -35.87 -9.75 32.00
C ASP A 170 -36.02 -10.86 30.94
N LEU A 171 -36.68 -10.53 29.83
CA LEU A 171 -36.76 -11.43 28.68
C LEU A 171 -35.86 -10.92 27.55
N ALA A 172 -35.12 -11.83 26.91
CA ALA A 172 -34.43 -11.57 25.66
C ALA A 172 -35.37 -11.84 24.48
N LEU A 173 -35.57 -10.83 23.64
CA LEU A 173 -36.47 -10.90 22.49
C LEU A 173 -35.76 -11.12 21.16
N PHE A 174 -36.37 -11.93 20.31
CA PHE A 174 -35.94 -12.18 18.95
C PHE A 174 -37.08 -12.03 17.96
N ARG A 175 -36.79 -11.36 16.86
CA ARG A 175 -37.67 -11.25 15.70
C ARG A 175 -37.50 -12.47 14.82
N LEU A 176 -38.60 -13.13 14.50
CA LEU A 176 -38.68 -14.13 13.44
C LEU A 176 -39.31 -13.46 12.22
N ASN A 177 -38.67 -13.55 11.08
CA ASN A 177 -39.22 -13.08 9.82
C ASN A 177 -39.02 -14.14 8.74
N CYS A 178 -39.91 -14.12 7.76
CA CYS A 178 -39.70 -14.82 6.52
C CYS A 178 -40.05 -13.90 5.37
N GLY A 179 -39.17 -13.83 4.37
CA GLY A 179 -39.32 -13.01 3.18
C GLY A 179 -40.55 -13.41 2.37
N PHE A 180 -40.29 -13.95 1.18
CA PHE A 180 -41.36 -14.39 0.28
C PHE A 180 -41.84 -15.83 0.54
N ASP A 181 -41.31 -16.52 1.56
CA ASP A 181 -41.79 -17.85 1.95
C ASP A 181 -43.22 -17.78 2.48
N PRO A 182 -44.24 -18.35 1.80
CA PRO A 182 -45.63 -18.35 2.29
C PRO A 182 -45.78 -19.15 3.59
N HIS A 183 -44.86 -20.07 3.86
CA HIS A 183 -44.94 -20.99 4.99
C HIS A 183 -43.97 -20.68 6.14
N GLY A 184 -43.04 -19.73 5.97
CA GLY A 184 -42.05 -19.34 6.98
C GLY A 184 -42.63 -18.64 8.23
N LYS A 185 -41.89 -18.60 9.33
CA LYS A 185 -42.39 -18.03 10.60
C LYS A 185 -42.19 -16.51 10.63
N ARG A 186 -43.18 -15.78 11.14
CA ARG A 186 -43.13 -14.33 11.35
C ARG A 186 -43.66 -13.99 12.74
N GLY A 187 -42.96 -13.15 13.48
CA GLY A 187 -43.34 -12.76 14.84
C GLY A 187 -42.16 -12.48 15.76
N ILE A 188 -42.37 -12.64 17.06
CA ILE A 188 -41.39 -12.40 18.12
C ILE A 188 -41.34 -13.62 19.05
N VAL A 189 -40.16 -14.06 19.42
CA VAL A 189 -39.93 -15.11 20.42
C VAL A 189 -39.16 -14.54 21.60
N ALA A 190 -39.55 -14.90 22.82
CA ALA A 190 -38.93 -14.45 24.04
C ALA A 190 -38.29 -15.60 24.81
N PHE A 191 -37.12 -15.33 25.39
CA PHE A 191 -36.37 -16.24 26.24
C PHE A 191 -36.14 -15.60 27.60
N ASP A 192 -36.26 -16.40 28.67
CA ASP A 192 -35.91 -15.95 30.01
C ASP A 192 -34.41 -15.66 30.10
N ARG A 193 -34.01 -14.47 30.55
CA ARG A 193 -32.61 -14.03 30.51
C ARG A 193 -31.67 -14.85 31.40
N ILE A 194 -32.18 -15.48 32.45
CA ILE A 194 -31.37 -16.27 33.39
C ILE A 194 -31.35 -17.73 32.94
N THR A 195 -32.52 -18.32 32.77
CA THR A 195 -32.63 -19.76 32.46
C THR A 195 -32.49 -20.09 30.99
N TRP A 196 -32.61 -19.08 30.12
CA TRP A 196 -32.62 -19.21 28.66
C TRP A 196 -33.64 -20.21 28.13
N LYS A 197 -34.68 -20.51 28.93
CA LYS A 197 -35.84 -21.25 28.45
C LYS A 197 -36.73 -20.31 27.66
N LYS A 198 -37.24 -20.81 26.52
CA LYS A 198 -38.23 -20.08 25.72
C LYS A 198 -39.46 -19.81 26.57
N ALA A 199 -39.74 -18.53 26.82
CA ALA A 199 -40.87 -18.09 27.63
C ALA A 199 -42.17 -18.13 26.83
N TRP A 200 -42.17 -17.51 25.64
CA TRP A 200 -43.33 -17.46 24.76
C TRP A 200 -42.94 -17.18 23.31
N THR A 201 -43.90 -17.35 22.40
CA THR A 201 -43.75 -17.00 20.98
C THR A 201 -45.03 -16.32 20.51
N PHE A 202 -44.90 -15.09 20.05
CA PHE A 202 -45.96 -14.35 19.37
C PHE A 202 -45.75 -14.50 17.87
N LEU A 203 -46.77 -14.95 17.12
CA LEU A 203 -46.69 -15.07 15.67
C LEU A 203 -47.71 -14.16 14.98
N CYS A 204 -47.39 -13.67 13.79
CA CYS A 204 -48.27 -12.80 13.00
C CYS A 204 -48.22 -13.16 11.51
N GLY A 205 -49.20 -12.66 10.75
CA GLY A 205 -49.27 -12.77 9.31
C GLY A 205 -48.19 -11.92 8.59
N PRO A 206 -48.15 -10.60 8.80
CA PRO A 206 -47.15 -9.73 8.17
C PRO A 206 -45.74 -9.93 8.78
N GLN A 207 -44.72 -9.42 8.11
CA GLN A 207 -43.35 -9.43 8.64
C GLN A 207 -43.21 -8.39 9.75
N VAL A 208 -42.53 -8.73 10.82
CA VAL A 208 -42.22 -7.78 11.90
C VAL A 208 -41.21 -6.76 11.39
N LEU A 209 -41.57 -5.48 11.50
CA LEU A 209 -40.72 -4.36 11.20
C LEU A 209 -40.58 -3.55 12.49
N ASP A 210 -39.43 -2.90 12.69
CA ASP A 210 -39.25 -1.82 13.66
C ASP A 210 -39.89 -2.04 15.04
N VAL A 211 -39.10 -2.55 16.00
CA VAL A 211 -39.60 -2.93 17.32
C VAL A 211 -39.02 -1.97 18.35
N GLU A 212 -39.88 -1.37 19.14
CA GLU A 212 -39.56 -0.54 20.30
C GLU A 212 -39.99 -1.26 21.58
N ILE A 213 -39.10 -1.25 22.57
CA ILE A 213 -39.36 -1.81 23.91
C ILE A 213 -39.33 -0.64 24.88
N ARG A 214 -40.48 -0.39 25.52
CA ARG A 214 -40.67 0.75 26.40
C ARG A 214 -41.87 0.49 27.30
N ASP A 215 -41.82 1.01 28.52
CA ASP A 215 -42.95 1.06 29.45
C ASP A 215 -43.88 2.21 29.01
N LEU A 216 -44.88 1.89 28.17
CA LEU A 216 -45.79 2.87 27.58
C LEU A 216 -46.86 3.32 28.58
N ASN A 217 -47.25 2.43 29.51
CA ASN A 217 -48.34 2.67 30.46
C ASN A 217 -47.85 3.14 31.85
N GLY A 218 -46.53 3.16 32.09
CA GLY A 218 -45.92 3.60 33.33
C GLY A 218 -46.06 2.62 34.49
N ASP A 219 -46.35 1.35 34.23
CA ASP A 219 -46.53 0.32 35.26
C ASP A 219 -45.21 -0.34 35.72
N GLY A 220 -44.10 0.04 35.08
CA GLY A 220 -42.75 -0.44 35.35
C GLY A 220 -42.35 -1.70 34.57
N ALA A 221 -43.27 -2.34 33.85
CA ALA A 221 -43.00 -3.41 32.90
C ALA A 221 -42.91 -2.84 31.47
N ASP A 222 -41.97 -3.35 30.67
CA ASP A 222 -41.88 -2.88 29.29
C ASP A 222 -42.96 -3.56 28.42
N GLU A 223 -43.65 -2.77 27.60
CA GLU A 223 -44.39 -3.25 26.44
C GLU A 223 -43.49 -3.35 25.20
N ILE A 224 -43.98 -4.10 24.22
CA ILE A 224 -43.28 -4.36 22.97
C ILE A 224 -44.17 -3.83 21.84
N LEU A 225 -43.82 -2.65 21.35
CA LEU A 225 -44.47 -1.96 20.25
C LEU A 225 -43.75 -2.33 18.96
N PHE A 226 -44.47 -2.76 17.93
CA PHE A 226 -43.83 -2.99 16.63
C PHE A 226 -44.72 -2.74 15.43
N GLY A 227 -44.07 -2.29 14.37
CA GLY A 227 -44.65 -2.15 13.06
C GLY A 227 -44.61 -3.45 12.25
N SER A 228 -45.16 -3.43 11.04
CA SER A 228 -45.07 -4.59 10.17
C SER A 228 -45.10 -4.25 8.68
N TYR A 229 -44.56 -5.17 7.87
CA TYR A 229 -44.55 -5.09 6.43
C TYR A 229 -45.43 -6.19 5.83
N ALA A 230 -46.20 -5.84 4.80
CA ALA A 230 -47.21 -6.69 4.18
C ALA A 230 -46.73 -7.26 2.83
N PRO A 231 -46.01 -8.41 2.80
CA PRO A 231 -45.48 -8.99 1.56
C PRO A 231 -46.55 -9.60 0.63
N ALA A 232 -47.79 -9.78 1.10
CA ALA A 232 -48.91 -10.27 0.30
C ALA A 232 -48.75 -11.69 -0.26
N ASN A 233 -48.10 -12.60 0.46
CA ASN A 233 -47.88 -13.97 0.01
C ASN A 233 -48.90 -14.98 0.57
N GLY A 234 -50.03 -14.50 1.09
CA GLY A 234 -51.22 -15.30 1.41
C GLY A 234 -51.25 -15.86 2.82
N ARG A 235 -50.37 -15.38 3.70
CA ARG A 235 -50.29 -15.84 5.09
C ARG A 235 -51.36 -15.18 5.95
N ASN A 236 -52.03 -15.99 6.76
CA ASN A 236 -53.03 -15.55 7.72
C ASN A 236 -52.77 -16.25 9.07
N LEU A 237 -52.47 -15.48 10.10
CA LEU A 237 -52.15 -16.00 11.42
C LEU A 237 -52.56 -15.00 12.51
N ASN A 238 -53.09 -15.50 13.63
CA ASN A 238 -53.58 -14.69 14.75
C ASN A 238 -54.55 -13.58 14.29
N GLY A 239 -55.38 -13.87 13.28
CA GLY A 239 -56.33 -12.95 12.69
C GLY A 239 -55.70 -11.77 11.92
N THR A 240 -54.39 -11.82 11.63
CA THR A 240 -53.69 -10.87 10.76
C THR A 240 -53.31 -11.54 9.46
N ARG A 241 -53.63 -10.88 8.35
CA ARG A 241 -53.26 -11.31 7.00
C ARG A 241 -52.05 -10.51 6.53
N ASP A 242 -51.16 -11.11 5.76
CA ASP A 242 -49.99 -10.43 5.20
C ASP A 242 -50.29 -9.53 3.98
N ASP A 243 -51.57 -9.34 3.67
CA ASP A 243 -52.07 -8.39 2.68
C ASP A 243 -52.40 -7.02 3.28
N SER A 244 -52.05 -6.79 4.53
CA SER A 244 -52.17 -5.50 5.21
C SER A 244 -51.01 -5.30 6.18
N ALA A 245 -50.60 -4.06 6.38
CA ALA A 245 -49.63 -3.65 7.38
C ALA A 245 -50.35 -3.29 8.69
N TYR A 246 -49.74 -3.63 9.80
CA TYR A 246 -50.29 -3.46 11.14
C TYR A 246 -49.26 -2.89 12.11
N VAL A 247 -49.76 -2.15 13.10
CA VAL A 247 -49.05 -1.85 14.34
C VAL A 247 -49.57 -2.79 15.42
N PHE A 248 -48.67 -3.31 16.24
CA PHE A 248 -48.97 -4.22 17.35
C PHE A 248 -48.40 -3.66 18.64
N LEU A 249 -49.16 -3.83 19.72
CA LEU A 249 -48.65 -3.69 21.08
C LEU A 249 -48.89 -5.00 21.82
N ILE A 250 -47.82 -5.59 22.34
CA ILE A 250 -47.89 -6.79 23.17
C ILE A 250 -47.21 -6.53 24.52
N ASP A 251 -47.73 -7.15 25.59
CA ASP A 251 -47.13 -7.05 26.91
C ASP A 251 -45.87 -7.93 27.05
N ALA A 252 -45.12 -7.76 28.14
CA ALA A 252 -43.95 -8.60 28.45
C ALA A 252 -44.25 -10.11 28.56
N ARG A 253 -45.53 -10.52 28.65
CA ARG A 253 -45.97 -11.93 28.68
C ARG A 253 -46.33 -12.45 27.29
N GLY A 254 -46.18 -11.64 26.25
CA GLY A 254 -46.50 -11.97 24.87
C GLY A 254 -48.00 -11.93 24.54
N ARG A 255 -48.83 -11.33 25.41
CA ARG A 255 -50.26 -11.15 25.15
C ARG A 255 -50.48 -9.91 24.29
N LEU A 256 -51.35 -10.04 23.30
CA LEU A 256 -51.75 -8.91 22.46
C LEU A 256 -52.63 -7.96 23.28
N LEU A 257 -52.18 -6.71 23.46
CA LEU A 257 -52.97 -5.64 24.05
C LEU A 257 -53.91 -5.06 23.00
N TRP A 258 -53.34 -4.58 21.89
CA TRP A 258 -54.12 -4.13 20.74
C TRP A 258 -53.31 -4.27 19.43
N ARG A 259 -54.03 -4.14 18.31
CA ARG A 259 -53.44 -4.05 16.98
C ARG A 259 -54.24 -3.07 16.12
N ARG A 260 -53.57 -2.40 15.19
CA ARG A 260 -54.20 -1.48 14.25
C ARG A 260 -53.74 -1.76 12.84
N GLY A 261 -54.67 -1.99 11.91
CA GLY A 261 -54.37 -2.03 10.47
C GLY A 261 -54.15 -0.62 9.95
N ILE A 262 -53.06 -0.40 9.22
CA ILE A 262 -52.62 0.93 8.76
C ILE A 262 -52.73 1.06 7.24
N GLY A 263 -52.36 0.03 6.49
CA GLY A 263 -52.45 0.07 5.03
C GLY A 263 -52.51 -1.31 4.40
N PRO A 264 -52.76 -1.36 3.07
CA PRO A 264 -52.93 -2.60 2.34
C PRO A 264 -51.59 -3.31 2.09
N TYR A 265 -51.61 -4.29 1.20
CA TYR A 265 -50.45 -5.07 0.80
C TYR A 265 -49.36 -4.21 0.13
N TRP A 266 -48.09 -4.61 0.28
CA TRP A 266 -46.89 -3.84 -0.09
C TRP A 266 -46.69 -2.52 0.66
N THR A 267 -47.46 -2.32 1.72
CA THR A 267 -47.25 -1.25 2.69
C THR A 267 -46.40 -1.76 3.84
N GLY A 268 -45.52 -0.91 4.36
CA GLY A 268 -44.88 -1.10 5.65
C GLY A 268 -45.28 0.01 6.61
N VAL A 269 -45.28 -0.31 7.90
CA VAL A 269 -45.42 0.68 8.96
C VAL A 269 -44.26 0.53 9.94
N SER A 270 -43.58 1.64 10.18
CA SER A 270 -42.57 1.81 11.24
C SER A 270 -43.18 2.59 12.39
N VAL A 271 -42.64 2.48 13.60
CA VAL A 271 -43.24 3.03 14.82
C VAL A 271 -42.19 3.70 15.70
N CYS A 272 -42.53 4.83 16.32
CA CYS A 272 -41.87 5.29 17.54
C CYS A 272 -42.88 5.62 18.63
N ALA A 273 -42.49 5.48 19.90
CA ALA A 273 -43.26 5.87 21.06
C ALA A 273 -42.66 7.12 21.73
N GLY A 274 -43.53 7.98 22.25
CA GLY A 274 -43.14 9.17 23.01
C GLY A 274 -44.34 10.00 23.44
N ASP A 275 -44.14 10.94 24.37
CA ASP A 275 -45.22 11.82 24.85
C ASP A 275 -45.49 12.93 23.83
N LEU A 276 -46.17 12.59 22.73
CA LEU A 276 -46.45 13.51 21.62
C LEU A 276 -47.60 14.47 21.96
N THR A 277 -48.55 14.03 22.80
CA THR A 277 -49.73 14.81 23.16
C THR A 277 -49.55 15.61 24.45
N GLY A 278 -48.52 15.34 25.25
CA GLY A 278 -48.25 15.98 26.54
C GLY A 278 -49.20 15.52 27.64
N GLN A 279 -49.73 14.29 27.54
CA GLN A 279 -50.72 13.73 28.49
C GLN A 279 -50.07 12.87 29.58
N GLY A 280 -48.73 12.74 29.58
CA GLY A 280 -47.99 11.99 30.60
C GLY A 280 -47.98 10.48 30.39
N GLY A 281 -48.41 10.00 29.22
CA GLY A 281 -48.26 8.63 28.75
C GLY A 281 -47.79 8.64 27.30
N ASP A 282 -47.10 7.57 26.87
CA ASP A 282 -46.52 7.55 25.53
C ASP A 282 -47.59 7.31 24.45
N ASP A 283 -47.65 8.22 23.47
CA ASP A 283 -48.35 8.02 22.21
C ASP A 283 -47.48 7.24 21.23
N VAL A 284 -48.11 6.69 20.19
CA VAL A 284 -47.43 5.96 19.13
C VAL A 284 -47.47 6.74 17.82
N ALA A 285 -46.32 7.21 17.35
CA ALA A 285 -46.16 7.69 15.98
C ALA A 285 -45.96 6.51 15.04
N ALA A 286 -46.88 6.31 14.09
CA ALA A 286 -46.81 5.29 13.06
C ALA A 286 -46.55 5.90 11.68
N PHE A 287 -45.51 5.43 11.01
CA PHE A 287 -45.03 5.91 9.72
C PHE A 287 -45.34 4.89 8.63
N GLN A 288 -46.43 5.14 7.91
CA GLN A 288 -46.84 4.33 6.78
C GLN A 288 -46.02 4.69 5.55
N TYR A 289 -45.46 3.67 4.90
CA TYR A 289 -44.84 3.79 3.58
C TYR A 289 -45.38 2.76 2.60
N SER A 290 -45.42 3.11 1.32
CA SER A 290 -45.85 2.18 0.27
C SER A 290 -44.89 2.15 -0.90
N LEU A 291 -44.68 0.94 -1.42
CA LEU A 291 -43.98 0.73 -2.68
C LEU A 291 -44.89 0.88 -3.91
N ARG A 292 -46.10 1.44 -3.73
CA ARG A 292 -47.12 1.61 -4.77
C ARG A 292 -47.63 3.05 -4.83
N GLU A 293 -47.94 3.48 -6.04
CA GLU A 293 -48.49 4.80 -6.35
C GLU A 293 -50.04 4.82 -6.33
N LEU A 294 -50.69 4.07 -5.41
CA LEU A 294 -52.15 4.13 -5.27
C LEU A 294 -52.56 5.20 -4.25
N PRO A 295 -53.68 5.94 -4.46
CA PRO A 295 -54.13 7.00 -3.55
C PRO A 295 -54.33 6.57 -2.09
N ASP A 296 -54.76 5.34 -1.86
CA ASP A 296 -54.95 4.79 -0.50
C ASP A 296 -53.65 4.31 0.13
N SER A 297 -52.63 4.05 -0.69
CA SER A 297 -51.32 3.59 -0.26
C SER A 297 -50.31 4.73 -0.05
N GLN A 298 -50.66 5.99 -0.32
CA GLN A 298 -49.78 7.13 -0.11
C GLN A 298 -49.22 7.18 1.33
N ASP A 299 -47.98 7.66 1.46
CA ASP A 299 -47.30 7.79 2.74
C ASP A 299 -48.06 8.68 3.73
N ARG A 300 -48.13 8.22 4.97
CA ARG A 300 -48.84 8.89 6.07
C ARG A 300 -48.04 8.81 7.35
N VAL A 301 -48.20 9.83 8.18
CA VAL A 301 -47.84 9.76 9.59
C VAL A 301 -49.14 9.76 10.38
N LEU A 302 -49.26 8.81 11.29
CA LEU A 302 -50.37 8.68 12.21
C LEU A 302 -49.85 8.83 13.63
N ILE A 303 -50.66 9.43 14.50
CA ILE A 303 -50.46 9.39 15.93
C ILE A 303 -51.59 8.53 16.48
N LEU A 304 -51.22 7.47 17.18
CA LEU A 304 -52.12 6.53 17.82
C LEU A 304 -52.01 6.70 19.34
N ASP A 305 -53.14 6.54 20.01
CA ASP A 305 -53.21 6.42 21.45
C ASP A 305 -52.45 5.18 21.91
N GLY A 306 -51.53 5.33 22.88
CA GLY A 306 -50.66 4.24 23.34
C GLY A 306 -51.41 3.06 23.97
N GLU A 307 -52.50 3.33 24.69
CA GLU A 307 -53.25 2.31 25.43
C GLU A 307 -54.27 1.56 24.55
N THR A 308 -54.96 2.29 23.67
CA THR A 308 -56.07 1.74 22.87
C THR A 308 -55.72 1.49 21.40
N GLY A 309 -54.63 2.10 20.92
CA GLY A 309 -54.26 2.11 19.50
C GLY A 309 -55.25 2.85 18.61
N ALA A 310 -56.10 3.72 19.17
CA ALA A 310 -57.03 4.56 18.41
C ALA A 310 -56.25 5.63 17.63
N ILE A 311 -56.66 5.92 16.39
CA ILE A 311 -56.03 6.98 15.59
C ILE A 311 -56.45 8.33 16.16
N LEU A 312 -55.53 9.03 16.80
CA LEU A 312 -55.74 10.39 17.30
C LEU A 312 -55.61 11.40 16.17
N ARG A 313 -54.56 11.26 15.35
CA ARG A 313 -54.26 12.16 14.22
C ARG A 313 -53.67 11.40 13.06
N GLN A 314 -53.85 11.94 11.86
CA GLN A 314 -53.16 11.46 10.68
C GLN A 314 -52.92 12.62 9.71
N LYS A 315 -51.78 12.59 9.02
CA LYS A 315 -51.45 13.53 7.96
C LYS A 315 -50.89 12.77 6.77
N ARG A 316 -51.45 13.00 5.59
CA ARG A 316 -50.82 12.59 4.33
C ARG A 316 -49.66 13.52 4.08
N ILE A 317 -48.52 12.95 3.71
CA ILE A 317 -47.33 13.78 3.53
C ILE A 317 -46.62 13.56 2.18
N GLY A 318 -47.26 12.85 1.25
CA GLY A 318 -46.82 12.72 -0.15
C GLY A 318 -45.68 11.71 -0.34
N ASP A 319 -45.30 11.44 -1.59
CA ASP A 319 -44.50 10.27 -2.03
C ASP A 319 -43.00 10.30 -1.62
N ARG A 320 -42.60 11.19 -0.70
CA ARG A 320 -41.17 11.52 -0.46
C ARG A 320 -40.72 11.44 0.99
N LEU A 321 -41.49 10.80 1.87
CA LEU A 321 -41.24 10.81 3.32
C LEU A 321 -40.69 9.55 3.92
N THR A 322 -40.51 8.53 3.09
CA THR A 322 -40.21 7.21 3.60
C THR A 322 -38.96 6.65 2.94
N CYS A 323 -37.88 6.68 3.73
CA CYS A 323 -36.68 5.92 3.44
C CYS A 323 -37.08 4.48 3.11
N ARG A 324 -36.46 3.92 2.07
CA ARG A 324 -36.59 2.53 1.61
C ARG A 324 -36.65 1.51 2.78
N PRO A 325 -37.24 0.32 2.56
CA PRO A 325 -37.69 -0.64 3.60
C PRO A 325 -36.63 -1.20 4.57
N THR A 326 -35.36 -0.83 4.49
CA THR A 326 -34.27 -1.41 5.30
C THR A 326 -33.73 -0.54 6.42
N THR A 327 -34.23 0.68 6.67
CA THR A 327 -33.87 1.43 7.89
C THR A 327 -34.85 2.57 8.18
N PRO A 328 -35.85 2.39 9.05
CA PRO A 328 -36.50 3.53 9.68
C PRO A 328 -35.59 3.99 10.82
N LEU A 329 -35.07 5.21 10.73
CA LEU A 329 -34.48 5.86 11.89
C LEU A 329 -35.16 7.23 11.97
N ARG A 330 -36.20 7.22 12.79
CA ARG A 330 -37.13 8.30 13.12
C ARG A 330 -37.23 8.24 14.63
N PHE A 331 -37.24 9.38 15.28
CA PHE A 331 -37.18 9.43 16.73
C PHE A 331 -38.27 10.33 17.25
N CYS A 332 -38.92 9.86 18.30
CA CYS A 332 -39.78 10.64 19.17
C CYS A 332 -38.89 11.08 20.34
N ARG A 333 -38.49 12.36 20.38
CA ARG A 333 -37.61 12.91 21.42
C ARG A 333 -37.92 14.39 21.67
N ASP A 334 -37.96 14.76 22.93
CA ASP A 334 -37.98 16.15 23.39
C ASP A 334 -36.67 16.84 23.00
N LEU A 335 -36.71 17.61 21.91
CA LEU A 335 -35.58 18.37 21.40
C LEU A 335 -35.47 19.75 22.04
N ASP A 336 -36.60 20.38 22.35
CA ASP A 336 -36.64 21.78 22.81
C ASP A 336 -36.72 21.93 24.34
N GLY A 337 -36.93 20.84 25.06
CA GLY A 337 -36.99 20.75 26.51
C GLY A 337 -38.35 21.14 27.10
N ASP A 338 -39.43 21.17 26.29
CA ASP A 338 -40.76 21.53 26.76
C ASP A 338 -41.52 20.36 27.44
N GLY A 339 -40.92 19.18 27.44
CA GLY A 339 -41.46 17.95 28.01
C GLY A 339 -42.36 17.16 27.07
N ARG A 340 -42.49 17.57 25.80
CA ARG A 340 -43.20 16.82 24.74
C ARG A 340 -42.18 16.32 23.74
N ASP A 341 -42.43 15.14 23.21
CA ASP A 341 -41.56 14.57 22.20
C ASP A 341 -41.89 15.15 20.80
N GLU A 342 -40.86 15.59 20.07
CA GLU A 342 -40.98 15.86 18.64
C GLU A 342 -40.67 14.64 17.79
N ILE A 343 -41.28 14.59 16.61
CA ILE A 343 -40.99 13.60 15.59
C ILE A 343 -39.91 14.13 14.65
N VAL A 344 -38.75 13.48 14.64
CA VAL A 344 -37.64 13.80 13.74
C VAL A 344 -37.52 12.75 12.65
N LEU A 345 -37.44 13.17 11.39
CA LEU A 345 -37.46 12.24 10.26
C LEU A 345 -36.63 12.75 9.07
N GLY A 346 -35.96 11.81 8.39
CA GLY A 346 -35.28 12.04 7.12
C GLY A 346 -36.16 11.68 5.92
N ASN A 347 -35.97 12.38 4.80
CA ASN A 347 -36.79 12.26 3.61
C ASN A 347 -36.02 11.87 2.35
N THR A 348 -36.74 11.32 1.36
CA THR A 348 -36.17 11.04 0.03
C THR A 348 -36.01 12.29 -0.83
N ASP A 349 -36.67 13.41 -0.48
CA ASP A 349 -36.43 14.72 -1.09
C ASP A 349 -35.18 15.43 -0.55
N GLY A 350 -34.47 14.82 0.40
CA GLY A 350 -33.20 15.30 0.92
C GLY A 350 -33.30 16.39 1.97
N TYR A 351 -34.36 16.40 2.76
CA TYR A 351 -34.50 17.25 3.94
C TYR A 351 -34.69 16.39 5.20
N VAL A 352 -34.23 16.91 6.34
CA VAL A 352 -34.64 16.44 7.67
C VAL A 352 -35.72 17.39 8.19
N ARG A 353 -36.81 16.83 8.71
CA ARG A 353 -37.95 17.60 9.22
C ARG A 353 -38.23 17.23 10.68
N ILE A 354 -38.69 18.23 11.43
CA ILE A 354 -39.22 18.06 12.79
C ILE A 354 -40.72 18.36 12.72
N LEU A 355 -41.53 17.44 13.23
CA LEU A 355 -42.97 17.61 13.38
C LEU A 355 -43.32 17.61 14.87
N ASP A 356 -44.25 18.47 15.27
CA ASP A 356 -44.85 18.42 16.60
C ASP A 356 -45.92 17.30 16.70
N GLY A 357 -46.48 17.10 17.89
CA GLY A 357 -47.61 16.19 18.11
C GLY A 357 -48.88 16.56 17.34
N GLN A 358 -48.99 17.75 16.75
CA GLN A 358 -50.10 18.13 15.84
C GLN A 358 -49.79 17.75 14.37
N LEU A 359 -48.64 17.12 14.12
CA LEU A 359 -48.08 16.85 12.79
C LEU A 359 -47.83 18.14 11.99
N THR A 360 -47.62 19.27 12.67
CA THR A 360 -47.19 20.54 12.10
C THR A 360 -45.67 20.57 12.02
N GLN A 361 -45.12 21.00 10.88
CA GLN A 361 -43.68 21.08 10.71
C GLN A 361 -43.14 22.29 11.48
N THR A 362 -42.35 22.04 12.52
CA THR A 362 -41.72 23.06 13.37
C THR A 362 -40.30 23.38 12.93
N GLY A 363 -39.62 22.43 12.27
CA GLY A 363 -38.24 22.59 11.78
C GLY A 363 -38.00 21.92 10.43
N VAL A 364 -37.11 22.49 9.63
CA VAL A 364 -36.60 21.89 8.39
C VAL A 364 -35.11 22.21 8.21
N SER A 365 -34.33 21.19 7.84
CA SER A 365 -32.90 21.35 7.56
C SER A 365 -32.66 22.08 6.24
N PRO A 366 -31.43 22.55 5.98
CA PRO A 366 -31.00 22.84 4.62
C PRO A 366 -31.13 21.60 3.70
N PRO A 367 -31.30 21.79 2.38
CA PRO A 367 -31.38 20.67 1.44
C PRO A 367 -30.03 19.96 1.28
N PHE A 368 -30.05 18.63 1.36
CA PHE A 368 -28.89 17.77 1.07
C PHE A 368 -28.78 17.37 -0.41
N GLY A 369 -29.84 17.59 -1.21
CA GLY A 369 -29.87 17.31 -2.66
C GLY A 369 -29.98 15.82 -3.04
N LYS A 370 -30.02 14.94 -2.05
CA LYS A 370 -30.11 13.47 -2.16
C LYS A 370 -30.91 12.94 -0.96
N PRO A 371 -31.51 11.74 -1.03
CA PRO A 371 -32.20 11.13 0.10
C PRO A 371 -31.35 11.17 1.37
N VAL A 372 -31.95 11.58 2.48
CA VAL A 372 -31.30 11.69 3.79
C VAL A 372 -32.01 10.83 4.81
N ARG A 373 -31.24 10.21 5.69
CA ARG A 373 -31.69 9.43 6.84
C ARG A 373 -31.24 10.15 8.11
N VAL A 374 -32.01 10.04 9.18
CA VAL A 374 -31.59 10.44 10.52
C VAL A 374 -31.18 9.16 11.21
N ASP A 375 -29.90 8.90 11.50
CA ASP A 375 -29.45 7.59 11.98
C ASP A 375 -29.46 7.44 13.51
N LEU A 376 -29.31 8.54 14.23
CA LEU A 376 -29.21 8.53 15.69
C LEU A 376 -29.62 9.90 16.24
N ILE A 377 -30.38 9.92 17.33
CA ILE A 377 -30.53 11.11 18.18
C ILE A 377 -29.97 10.78 19.56
N ALA A 378 -28.88 11.45 19.92
CA ALA A 378 -28.19 11.22 21.17
C ALA A 378 -27.40 12.47 21.57
N ASP A 379 -27.17 12.61 22.87
CA ASP A 379 -26.18 13.55 23.40
C ASP A 379 -24.77 13.01 23.07
N LEU A 380 -24.19 13.52 21.98
CA LEU A 380 -22.89 13.10 21.47
C LEU A 380 -21.75 13.87 22.14
N ASN A 381 -22.01 15.10 22.59
CA ASN A 381 -21.02 15.98 23.20
C ASN A 381 -21.02 15.93 24.74
N GLY A 382 -22.03 15.32 25.36
CA GLY A 382 -22.21 15.18 26.80
C GLY A 382 -22.76 16.44 27.50
N ASP A 383 -23.39 17.36 26.78
CA ASP A 383 -23.92 18.63 27.31
C ASP A 383 -25.40 18.58 27.75
N GLY A 384 -26.03 17.42 27.58
CA GLY A 384 -27.44 17.18 27.89
C GLY A 384 -28.43 17.57 26.80
N ALA A 385 -27.99 18.25 25.73
CA ALA A 385 -28.80 18.49 24.55
C ALA A 385 -28.64 17.35 23.54
N MET A 386 -29.72 17.01 22.84
CA MET A 386 -29.69 15.96 21.84
C MET A 386 -29.15 16.48 20.51
N GLU A 387 -28.16 15.77 19.95
CA GLU A 387 -27.73 15.96 18.57
C GLU A 387 -28.35 14.93 17.63
N ILE A 388 -28.51 15.33 16.37
CA ILE A 388 -29.10 14.51 15.32
C ILE A 388 -27.99 14.09 14.36
N VAL A 389 -27.67 12.80 14.33
CA VAL A 389 -26.82 12.19 13.31
C VAL A 389 -27.66 11.90 12.09
N TRP A 390 -27.14 12.28 10.92
CA TRP A 390 -27.78 12.03 9.64
C TRP A 390 -26.81 11.38 8.66
N SER A 391 -27.32 10.61 7.72
CA SER A 391 -26.55 10.07 6.61
C SER A 391 -27.28 10.18 5.28
N THR A 392 -26.49 10.25 4.24
CA THR A 392 -26.87 10.06 2.84
C THR A 392 -26.02 8.93 2.29
N ASP A 393 -26.11 8.63 0.99
CA ASP A 393 -25.34 7.54 0.39
C ASP A 393 -23.81 7.65 0.61
N ASN A 394 -23.24 8.84 0.74
CA ASN A 394 -21.77 8.99 0.84
C ASN A 394 -21.32 9.99 1.91
N GLU A 395 -22.22 10.42 2.78
CA GLU A 395 -21.92 11.47 3.77
C GLU A 395 -22.69 11.22 5.05
N ILE A 396 -22.00 11.39 6.18
CA ILE A 396 -22.56 11.32 7.52
C ILE A 396 -22.29 12.65 8.20
N GLY A 397 -23.26 13.18 8.93
CA GLY A 397 -23.13 14.45 9.62
C GLY A 397 -23.82 14.45 10.96
N VAL A 398 -23.57 15.52 11.70
CA VAL A 398 -24.25 15.85 12.94
C VAL A 398 -24.85 17.23 12.80
N MET A 399 -26.08 17.40 13.23
CA MET A 399 -26.73 18.70 13.39
C MET A 399 -27.21 18.86 14.84
N ASP A 400 -27.36 20.11 15.27
CA ASP A 400 -27.97 20.40 16.57
C ASP A 400 -29.49 20.19 16.51
N ARG A 401 -30.15 20.27 17.68
CA ARG A 401 -31.61 20.23 17.83
C ARG A 401 -32.39 21.25 16.97
N HIS A 402 -31.73 22.30 16.47
CA HIS A 402 -32.34 23.32 15.60
C HIS A 402 -32.05 23.04 14.11
N LEU A 403 -31.59 21.83 13.77
CA LEU A 403 -31.24 21.38 12.42
C LEU A 403 -30.11 22.20 11.78
N ARG A 404 -29.26 22.83 12.58
CA ARG A 404 -28.05 23.52 12.09
C ARG A 404 -26.91 22.53 11.96
N PRO A 405 -26.28 22.38 10.78
CA PRO A 405 -25.17 21.45 10.61
C PRO A 405 -24.00 21.83 11.51
N LEU A 406 -23.58 20.90 12.37
CA LEU A 406 -22.41 21.07 13.23
C LEU A 406 -21.15 20.58 12.52
N THR A 407 -21.23 19.42 11.87
CA THR A 407 -20.13 18.84 11.11
C THR A 407 -20.63 17.78 10.13
N SER A 408 -19.84 17.49 9.09
CA SER A 408 -20.06 16.34 8.22
C SER A 408 -18.76 15.70 7.78
N LYS A 409 -18.86 14.47 7.29
CA LYS A 409 -17.76 13.68 6.78
C LYS A 409 -18.23 12.82 5.63
N SER A 410 -17.58 13.00 4.48
CA SER A 410 -17.79 12.14 3.33
C SER A 410 -16.97 10.86 3.43
N SER A 411 -17.58 9.73 3.07
CA SER A 411 -16.93 8.43 2.94
C SER A 411 -17.76 7.51 2.05
N ASP A 412 -17.10 6.84 1.09
CA ASP A 412 -17.73 5.82 0.23
C ASP A 412 -18.21 4.59 1.01
N MET A 413 -17.78 4.47 2.27
CA MET A 413 -18.18 3.39 3.16
C MET A 413 -19.61 3.55 3.68
N ILE A 414 -20.22 4.73 3.58
CA ILE A 414 -21.52 5.02 4.20
C ILE A 414 -22.68 4.36 3.45
N ASP A 415 -22.60 4.27 2.12
CA ASP A 415 -23.62 3.64 1.28
C ASP A 415 -23.83 2.18 1.70
N GLY A 416 -25.03 1.84 2.18
CA GLY A 416 -25.33 0.49 2.66
C GLY A 416 -24.53 0.04 3.89
N ALA A 417 -23.86 0.96 4.62
CA ALA A 417 -23.30 0.65 5.93
C ALA A 417 -24.39 0.55 7.00
N ASP A 418 -24.16 -0.37 7.94
CA ASP A 418 -24.82 -0.32 9.24
C ASP A 418 -24.15 0.76 10.09
N ILE A 419 -24.96 1.67 10.64
CA ILE A 419 -24.52 2.76 11.52
C ILE A 419 -25.06 2.47 12.92
N MET A 420 -24.19 2.42 13.92
CA MET A 420 -24.55 2.00 15.26
C MET A 420 -23.90 2.89 16.32
N PRO A 421 -24.62 3.26 17.40
CA PRO A 421 -24.01 3.95 18.54
C PRO A 421 -23.15 2.97 19.36
N LEU A 422 -22.01 3.46 19.85
CA LEU A 422 -21.15 2.74 20.80
C LEU A 422 -20.89 3.65 22.00
N HIS A 423 -21.44 3.31 23.17
CA HIS A 423 -21.24 4.10 24.38
C HIS A 423 -20.01 3.62 25.16
N ALA A 424 -19.04 4.50 25.37
CA ALA A 424 -17.82 4.22 26.13
C ALA A 424 -17.48 5.41 27.05
N LYS A 425 -17.20 5.14 28.34
CA LYS A 425 -16.88 6.15 29.38
C LYS A 425 -17.78 7.41 29.36
N GLY A 426 -19.09 7.23 29.15
CA GLY A 426 -20.05 8.34 29.12
C GLY A 426 -20.02 9.19 27.83
N LYS A 427 -19.39 8.69 26.75
CA LYS A 427 -19.41 9.30 25.41
C LYS A 427 -20.03 8.34 24.40
N THR A 428 -20.64 8.91 23.37
CA THR A 428 -21.24 8.15 22.27
C THR A 428 -20.35 8.25 21.02
N HIS A 429 -19.82 7.11 20.58
CA HIS A 429 -19.10 6.95 19.32
C HIS A 429 -20.05 6.42 18.24
N ILE A 430 -19.70 6.66 16.97
CA ILE A 430 -20.46 6.18 15.82
C ILE A 430 -19.64 5.11 15.11
N PHE A 431 -20.12 3.88 15.10
CA PHE A 431 -19.51 2.77 14.39
C PHE A 431 -20.22 2.56 13.05
N LEU A 432 -19.43 2.51 11.97
CA LEU A 432 -19.91 2.30 10.62
C LEU A 432 -19.33 1.00 10.06
N ARG A 433 -20.18 0.18 9.44
CA ARG A 433 -19.78 -1.13 8.91
C ARG A 433 -20.38 -1.39 7.52
N LYS A 434 -19.51 -1.54 6.51
CA LYS A 434 -19.86 -2.00 5.17
C LYS A 434 -18.87 -3.09 4.78
N ALA A 435 -19.22 -4.36 4.97
CA ALA A 435 -18.30 -5.48 4.75
C ALA A 435 -17.61 -5.40 3.36
N PRO A 436 -16.27 -5.49 3.27
CA PRO A 436 -15.29 -5.85 4.30
C PRO A 436 -14.57 -4.64 4.94
N ARG A 437 -15.22 -3.49 5.07
CA ARG A 437 -14.68 -2.26 5.68
C ARG A 437 -15.43 -1.88 6.95
N ALA A 438 -14.70 -1.31 7.89
CA ALA A 438 -15.26 -0.72 9.10
C ALA A 438 -14.54 0.58 9.46
N MET A 439 -15.28 1.50 10.07
CA MET A 439 -14.78 2.80 10.51
C MET A 439 -15.43 3.16 11.84
N LEU A 440 -14.61 3.61 12.79
CA LEU A 440 -15.09 4.18 14.04
C LEU A 440 -14.88 5.68 14.02
N LEU A 441 -15.97 6.43 14.21
CA LEU A 441 -15.99 7.88 14.28
C LEU A 441 -16.24 8.35 15.71
N SER A 442 -15.45 9.33 16.15
CA SER A 442 -15.67 10.07 17.38
C SER A 442 -16.09 11.49 17.04
N PHE A 443 -17.24 11.91 17.55
CA PHE A 443 -17.66 13.31 17.53
C PHE A 443 -16.98 14.06 18.67
N ARG A 444 -16.37 15.22 18.38
CA ARG A 444 -15.73 16.06 19.40
C ARG A 444 -16.00 17.53 19.15
N SER A 445 -16.26 18.26 20.23
CA SER A 445 -16.29 19.70 20.29
C SER A 445 -14.94 20.26 20.76
N SER A 446 -14.57 21.46 20.32
CA SER A 446 -13.36 22.17 20.73
C SER A 446 -13.55 23.67 20.65
N SER A 447 -12.91 24.40 21.56
CA SER A 447 -12.83 25.86 21.50
C SER A 447 -11.90 26.38 20.39
N MET A 448 -11.12 25.51 19.75
CA MET A 448 -10.24 25.85 18.63
C MET A 448 -10.66 25.13 17.34
N PRO A 449 -10.58 25.81 16.18
CA PRO A 449 -10.90 25.22 14.89
C PRO A 449 -9.96 24.06 14.56
N PHE A 450 -10.53 22.90 14.26
CA PHE A 450 -9.77 21.75 13.74
C PHE A 450 -9.54 21.94 12.25
N GLY A 451 -8.27 22.06 11.84
CA GLY A 451 -7.89 22.26 10.44
C GLY A 451 -6.70 23.22 10.26
N PRO A 452 -6.68 24.41 10.88
CA PRO A 452 -5.55 25.32 10.70
C PRO A 452 -4.45 25.08 11.73
N LEU A 453 -4.74 24.51 12.91
CA LEU A 453 -3.72 24.37 13.95
C LEU A 453 -2.72 23.26 13.59
N ARG A 454 -3.14 22.11 13.04
CA ARG A 454 -2.19 21.05 12.64
C ARG A 454 -1.27 21.50 11.51
N SER A 455 -1.77 22.28 10.54
CA SER A 455 -0.98 22.84 9.43
C SER A 455 -0.15 24.06 9.83
N ARG A 456 -0.66 24.94 10.71
CA ARG A 456 0.10 26.11 11.21
C ARG A 456 1.09 25.75 12.31
N VAL A 457 0.75 24.85 13.22
CA VAL A 457 1.68 24.34 14.25
C VAL A 457 2.74 23.46 13.62
N SER A 458 2.44 22.66 12.58
CA SER A 458 3.50 22.03 11.80
C SER A 458 4.37 23.07 11.08
N ALA A 459 3.78 24.11 10.50
CA ALA A 459 4.53 25.15 9.80
C ALA A 459 5.46 25.98 10.72
N PHE A 460 5.17 26.08 12.02
CA PHE A 460 6.01 26.81 12.99
C PHE A 460 6.90 25.91 13.88
N LEU A 461 6.46 24.70 14.22
CA LEU A 461 7.28 23.74 14.95
C LEU A 461 8.45 23.26 14.10
N TRP A 462 8.25 22.97 12.82
CA TRP A 462 9.33 22.47 11.98
C TRP A 462 10.50 23.45 11.87
N PRO A 463 10.30 24.77 11.63
CA PRO A 463 11.39 25.74 11.66
C PRO A 463 12.05 25.91 13.03
N ALA A 464 11.27 25.94 14.12
CA ALA A 464 11.82 26.12 15.47
C ALA A 464 12.61 24.88 15.95
N ILE A 465 12.10 23.69 15.62
CA ILE A 465 12.81 22.42 15.81
C ILE A 465 14.04 22.42 14.93
N LEU A 466 13.95 22.76 13.64
CA LEU A 466 15.09 22.82 12.71
C LEU A 466 16.17 23.78 13.21
N VAL A 467 15.81 24.99 13.69
CA VAL A 467 16.77 25.97 14.21
C VAL A 467 17.41 25.48 15.52
N SER A 468 16.64 24.91 16.45
CA SER A 468 17.19 24.33 17.68
C SER A 468 18.07 23.10 17.38
N TRP A 469 17.68 22.29 16.39
CA TRP A 469 18.47 21.16 15.88
C TRP A 469 19.75 21.64 15.20
N LEU A 470 19.71 22.74 14.45
CA LEU A 470 20.88 23.35 13.79
C LEU A 470 21.82 23.99 14.80
N ILE A 471 21.30 24.60 15.87
CA ILE A 471 22.12 25.14 16.97
C ILE A 471 22.74 23.99 17.77
N LEU A 472 21.96 22.96 18.12
CA LEU A 472 22.46 21.77 18.80
C LEU A 472 23.48 21.02 17.93
N LEU A 473 23.23 20.86 16.63
CA LEU A 473 24.18 20.33 15.65
C LEU A 473 25.41 21.22 15.55
N GLY A 474 25.28 22.54 15.61
CA GLY A 474 26.40 23.47 15.59
C GLY A 474 27.29 23.33 16.82
N ILE A 475 26.68 23.22 18.01
CA ILE A 475 27.38 22.98 19.28
C ILE A 475 28.01 21.58 19.30
N LEU A 476 27.27 20.55 18.89
CA LEU A 476 27.77 19.18 18.74
C LEU A 476 28.87 19.09 17.69
N TYR A 477 28.80 19.86 16.60
CA TYR A 477 29.82 19.93 15.54
C TYR A 477 31.10 20.61 16.04
N LEU A 478 30.98 21.67 16.84
CA LEU A 478 32.12 22.37 17.47
C LEU A 478 32.80 21.52 18.55
N LEU A 479 32.03 20.72 19.31
CA LEU A 479 32.56 19.81 20.34
C LEU A 479 32.99 18.44 19.79
N ARG A 480 32.54 18.05 18.58
CA ARG A 480 32.76 16.72 17.96
C ARG A 480 34.23 16.39 17.82
N GLY A 481 35.06 17.31 17.32
CA GLY A 481 36.44 16.99 16.95
C GLY A 481 37.35 16.59 18.12
N ARG A 482 37.15 17.18 19.31
CA ARG A 482 37.99 16.91 20.49
C ARG A 482 37.56 15.67 21.28
N ILE A 483 36.25 15.48 21.48
CA ILE A 483 35.71 14.32 22.21
C ILE A 483 35.84 13.05 21.35
N LEU A 484 35.63 13.17 20.04
CA LEU A 484 35.78 12.04 19.11
C LEU A 484 37.23 11.52 19.12
N LEU A 485 38.25 12.39 19.17
CA LEU A 485 39.65 11.96 19.20
C LEU A 485 40.03 11.23 20.50
N SER A 486 39.54 11.71 21.65
CA SER A 486 39.88 11.14 22.97
C SER A 486 39.21 9.78 23.22
N VAL A 487 38.09 9.49 22.55
CA VAL A 487 37.39 8.20 22.64
C VAL A 487 37.80 7.24 21.52
N LEU A 488 38.06 7.72 20.29
CA LEU A 488 38.41 6.82 19.18
C LEU A 488 39.78 6.17 19.32
N LEU A 489 40.81 6.91 19.75
CA LEU A 489 42.18 6.36 19.78
C LEU A 489 42.31 5.12 20.68
N PRO A 490 41.77 5.10 21.93
CA PRO A 490 41.81 3.91 22.78
C PRO A 490 40.93 2.75 22.28
N CYS A 491 39.81 3.06 21.60
CA CYS A 491 38.90 2.05 21.05
C CYS A 491 39.46 1.39 19.78
N LEU A 492 40.17 2.16 18.94
CA LEU A 492 40.84 1.64 17.75
C LEU A 492 41.99 0.69 18.11
N GLU A 493 42.77 0.99 19.15
CA GLU A 493 43.84 0.11 19.64
C GLU A 493 43.33 -1.27 20.11
N LYS A 494 42.06 -1.37 20.54
CA LYS A 494 41.45 -2.63 21.01
C LYS A 494 40.70 -3.40 19.92
N SER A 495 40.53 -2.84 18.72
CA SER A 495 39.67 -3.43 17.68
C SER A 495 40.47 -4.04 16.54
N ARG A 496 40.27 -5.35 16.28
CA ARG A 496 40.83 -6.06 15.10
C ARG A 496 40.43 -5.42 13.76
N ALA A 497 39.30 -4.70 13.71
CA ALA A 497 38.87 -4.00 12.49
C ALA A 497 39.75 -2.78 12.15
N ALA A 498 40.53 -2.29 13.12
CA ALA A 498 41.40 -1.12 12.96
C ALA A 498 42.81 -1.47 12.45
N ASP A 499 43.12 -2.75 12.27
CA ASP A 499 44.46 -3.21 11.87
C ASP A 499 44.88 -2.68 10.49
N GLY A 500 43.93 -2.42 9.58
CA GLY A 500 44.18 -1.86 8.24
C GLY A 500 44.10 -0.33 8.14
N LEU A 501 43.98 0.42 9.24
CA LEU A 501 43.76 1.87 9.21
C LEU A 501 45.05 2.66 9.51
N LEU A 502 45.25 3.77 8.80
CA LEU A 502 46.28 4.78 9.07
C LEU A 502 45.62 6.15 9.18
N ILE A 503 45.77 6.85 10.31
CA ILE A 503 45.11 8.13 10.57
C ILE A 503 46.14 9.24 10.70
N THR A 504 45.93 10.37 10.01
CA THR A 504 46.79 11.55 10.06
C THR A 504 46.03 12.81 10.43
N ASP A 505 46.69 13.74 11.12
CA ASP A 505 46.14 15.07 11.46
C ASP A 505 46.22 16.09 10.29
N ARG A 506 45.75 17.32 10.51
CA ARG A 506 45.81 18.42 9.50
C ARG A 506 47.24 18.78 9.08
N LYS A 507 48.25 18.52 9.92
CA LYS A 507 49.68 18.71 9.63
C LYS A 507 50.32 17.44 9.05
N LYS A 508 49.51 16.44 8.66
CA LYS A 508 49.90 15.15 8.09
C LYS A 508 50.78 14.30 9.01
N ARG A 509 50.74 14.54 10.33
CA ARG A 509 51.40 13.68 11.32
C ARG A 509 50.56 12.44 11.55
N ILE A 510 51.19 11.28 11.68
CA ILE A 510 50.49 10.01 11.87
C ILE A 510 50.04 9.91 13.32
N LEU A 511 48.73 9.92 13.56
CA LEU A 511 48.12 9.80 14.88
C LEU A 511 47.87 8.33 15.28
N TYR A 512 47.65 7.45 14.30
CA TYR A 512 47.41 6.03 14.52
C TYR A 512 47.83 5.20 13.30
N MET A 513 48.41 4.03 13.52
CA MET A 513 48.81 3.08 12.49
C MET A 513 48.48 1.66 12.96
N GLY A 514 47.52 1.03 12.29
CA GLY A 514 47.12 -0.34 12.53
C GLY A 514 48.22 -1.35 12.17
N SER A 515 48.12 -2.55 12.75
CA SER A 515 49.16 -3.59 12.64
C SER A 515 49.38 -4.10 11.21
N ARG A 516 48.34 -4.14 10.35
CA ARG A 516 48.48 -4.57 8.94
C ARG A 516 49.37 -3.65 8.11
N TRP A 517 49.38 -2.35 8.39
CA TRP A 517 50.34 -1.45 7.72
C TRP A 517 51.78 -1.79 8.06
N LYS A 518 52.02 -2.27 9.29
CA LYS A 518 53.37 -2.67 9.74
C LYS A 518 53.78 -4.01 9.17
N THR A 519 52.89 -5.00 9.20
CA THR A 519 53.18 -6.35 8.71
C THR A 519 53.23 -6.42 7.18
N SER A 520 52.35 -5.72 6.48
CA SER A 520 52.29 -5.76 5.01
C SER A 520 53.44 -5.02 4.31
N PHE A 521 54.15 -4.14 5.02
CA PHE A 521 55.25 -3.34 4.47
C PHE A 521 56.53 -3.38 5.33
N SER A 522 56.61 -4.29 6.31
CA SER A 522 57.76 -4.48 7.22
C SER A 522 58.33 -3.19 7.83
N LEU A 523 57.45 -2.29 8.28
CA LEU A 523 57.85 -0.95 8.73
C LEU A 523 58.51 -0.95 10.13
N PRO A 524 59.62 -0.23 10.36
CA PRO A 524 60.43 -0.30 11.59
C PRO A 524 59.87 0.46 12.80
N PHE A 525 58.59 0.86 12.81
CA PHE A 525 58.04 1.76 13.84
C PHE A 525 57.38 1.02 15.03
N SER A 526 58.01 1.04 16.20
CA SER A 526 57.44 0.59 17.48
C SER A 526 56.71 1.76 18.17
N GLY A 527 55.40 1.62 18.39
CA GLY A 527 54.54 2.75 18.75
C GLY A 527 54.74 3.31 20.16
N LYS A 528 54.86 4.64 20.26
CA LYS A 528 54.10 5.54 21.17
C LYS A 528 54.51 6.99 20.87
N GLY A 529 53.83 7.60 19.90
CA GLY A 529 54.02 9.01 19.55
C GLY A 529 53.71 9.29 18.08
N PRO A 530 53.36 10.53 17.72
CA PRO A 530 53.11 10.90 16.34
C PRO A 530 54.41 10.77 15.53
N VAL A 531 54.42 9.86 14.54
CA VAL A 531 55.54 9.70 13.61
C VAL A 531 55.50 10.84 12.58
N SER A 532 56.66 11.42 12.27
CA SER A 532 56.79 12.42 11.22
C SER A 532 56.40 11.82 9.87
N ARG A 533 55.76 12.65 9.02
CA ARG A 533 55.34 12.23 7.68
C ARG A 533 56.54 11.75 6.85
N ASP A 534 57.65 12.45 6.95
CA ASP A 534 58.82 12.24 6.10
C ASP A 534 59.53 10.91 6.43
N ASP A 535 59.61 10.56 7.72
CA ASP A 535 60.17 9.27 8.17
C ASP A 535 59.33 8.09 7.69
N PHE A 536 57.99 8.22 7.70
CA PHE A 536 57.09 7.17 7.23
C PHE A 536 57.15 6.98 5.71
N LEU A 537 57.22 8.06 4.95
CA LEU A 537 57.34 7.99 3.49
C LEU A 537 58.66 7.35 3.05
N ALA A 538 59.75 7.60 3.79
CA ALA A 538 61.05 6.99 3.53
C ALA A 538 61.04 5.45 3.72
N ALA A 539 60.22 4.94 4.64
CA ALA A 539 60.14 3.52 4.96
C ALA A 539 59.21 2.69 4.05
N LEU A 540 58.36 3.33 3.24
CA LEU A 540 57.45 2.63 2.32
C LEU A 540 58.17 2.12 1.06
N PRO A 541 57.80 0.95 0.50
CA PRO A 541 58.29 0.49 -0.80
C PRO A 541 57.95 1.47 -1.93
N GLU A 542 58.84 1.58 -2.93
CA GLU A 542 58.69 2.45 -4.11
C GLU A 542 57.32 2.37 -4.80
N PRO A 543 56.66 1.22 -5.03
CA PRO A 543 55.35 1.21 -5.70
C PRO A 543 54.21 1.84 -4.86
N VAL A 544 54.37 1.94 -3.54
CA VAL A 544 53.32 2.44 -2.61
C VAL A 544 53.59 3.89 -2.20
N ARG A 545 54.87 4.28 -2.14
CA ARG A 545 55.34 5.60 -1.70
C ARG A 545 54.74 6.78 -2.50
N PRO A 546 54.70 6.79 -3.85
CA PRO A 546 54.09 7.86 -4.64
C PRO A 546 52.59 7.97 -4.44
N VAL A 547 51.90 6.85 -4.19
CA VAL A 547 50.45 6.84 -4.00
C VAL A 547 50.10 7.43 -2.64
N VAL A 548 50.80 7.05 -1.58
CA VAL A 548 50.59 7.65 -0.25
C VAL A 548 51.06 9.12 -0.20
N HIS A 549 52.07 9.48 -1.00
CA HIS A 549 52.55 10.86 -1.11
C HIS A 549 51.60 11.77 -1.90
N GLY A 550 51.10 11.30 -3.04
CA GLY A 550 50.29 12.03 -4.01
C GLY A 550 48.79 12.11 -3.67
N VAL A 551 48.27 11.21 -2.84
CA VAL A 551 46.87 11.24 -2.42
C VAL A 551 46.63 12.43 -1.49
N SER A 552 46.17 13.53 -2.09
CA SER A 552 45.64 14.69 -1.38
C SER A 552 44.12 14.50 -1.20
N PRO A 553 43.53 14.79 -0.02
CA PRO A 553 42.11 14.57 0.27
C PRO A 553 41.12 15.42 -0.56
N ARG A 554 41.62 16.14 -1.56
CA ARG A 554 40.88 17.17 -2.26
C ARG A 554 40.38 16.79 -3.64
N ASN A 555 40.90 15.76 -4.34
CA ASN A 555 40.36 15.40 -5.67
C ASN A 555 40.82 14.06 -6.31
N GLU A 556 41.51 13.13 -5.63
CA GLU A 556 41.90 11.86 -6.29
C GLU A 556 40.99 10.67 -5.91
N PRO A 557 40.57 9.83 -6.88
CA PRO A 557 39.76 8.64 -6.63
C PRO A 557 40.57 7.49 -5.98
N GLU A 558 39.85 6.53 -5.43
CA GLU A 558 40.36 5.26 -4.90
C GLU A 558 41.44 4.65 -5.80
N LYS A 559 42.62 4.37 -5.24
CA LYS A 559 43.74 3.75 -5.98
C LYS A 559 43.95 2.32 -5.50
N THR A 560 43.84 1.38 -6.44
CA THR A 560 44.21 -0.02 -6.27
C THR A 560 45.65 -0.21 -6.76
N ILE A 561 46.50 -0.76 -5.91
CA ILE A 561 47.91 -1.03 -6.20
C ILE A 561 48.09 -2.54 -6.20
N ARG A 562 48.62 -3.07 -7.30
CA ARG A 562 49.15 -4.44 -7.36
C ARG A 562 50.62 -4.40 -7.05
N PHE A 563 51.07 -5.22 -6.11
CA PHE A 563 52.50 -5.43 -5.86
C PHE A 563 52.75 -6.88 -5.46
N GLN A 564 53.96 -7.35 -5.75
CA GLN A 564 54.43 -8.66 -5.29
C GLN A 564 55.13 -8.50 -3.95
N ASP A 565 54.69 -9.29 -2.97
CA ASP A 565 55.35 -9.37 -1.67
C ASP A 565 56.71 -10.11 -1.79
N GLY A 566 57.53 -10.05 -0.74
CA GLY A 566 58.83 -10.76 -0.70
C GLY A 566 58.75 -12.28 -0.93
N ASP A 567 57.56 -12.87 -0.74
CA ASP A 567 57.24 -14.28 -0.95
C ASP A 567 56.70 -14.60 -2.37
N GLY A 568 56.65 -13.63 -3.29
CA GLY A 568 56.24 -13.82 -4.69
C GLY A 568 54.73 -13.85 -4.96
N THR A 569 53.89 -13.71 -3.92
CA THR A 569 52.42 -13.61 -4.10
C THR A 569 51.97 -12.21 -4.52
N ASP A 570 51.15 -12.14 -5.56
CA ASP A 570 50.44 -10.92 -5.96
C ASP A 570 49.40 -10.50 -4.91
N ARG A 571 49.53 -9.26 -4.42
CA ARG A 571 48.55 -8.64 -3.53
C ARG A 571 47.93 -7.41 -4.18
N PHE A 572 46.61 -7.30 -4.08
CA PHE A 572 45.83 -6.15 -4.52
C PHE A 572 45.44 -5.34 -3.30
N ILE A 573 46.13 -4.21 -3.10
CA ILE A 573 45.86 -3.31 -1.99
C ILE A 573 45.08 -2.11 -2.50
N ARG A 574 43.91 -1.90 -1.91
CA ARG A 574 43.10 -0.71 -2.13
C ARG A 574 43.36 0.31 -1.05
N VAL A 575 43.78 1.53 -1.44
CA VAL A 575 44.02 2.66 -0.52
C VAL A 575 42.93 3.70 -0.73
N ILE A 576 42.07 3.85 0.29
CA ILE A 576 40.96 4.81 0.25
C ILE A 576 41.26 5.99 1.20
N PRO A 577 41.43 7.22 0.69
CA PRO A 577 41.53 8.41 1.54
C PRO A 577 40.14 8.84 2.02
N ILE A 578 39.84 8.61 3.30
CA ILE A 578 38.60 9.03 3.93
C ILE A 578 38.87 10.30 4.74
N ARG A 579 38.29 11.42 4.32
CA ARG A 579 38.38 12.68 5.05
C ARG A 579 37.28 12.77 6.11
N ILE A 580 37.67 12.78 7.38
CA ILE A 580 36.74 13.00 8.49
C ILE A 580 36.62 14.52 8.69
N ARG A 581 35.72 15.16 7.93
CA ARG A 581 35.50 16.62 7.95
C ARG A 581 35.25 17.17 9.36
N ALA A 582 34.54 16.42 10.20
CA ALA A 582 34.19 16.81 11.57
C ALA A 582 35.39 16.96 12.53
N ALA A 583 36.52 16.29 12.26
CA ALA A 583 37.73 16.36 13.11
C ALA A 583 38.96 16.89 12.35
N GLY A 584 38.86 17.10 11.04
CA GLY A 584 39.98 17.52 10.20
C GLY A 584 41.07 16.46 10.05
N LEU A 585 40.71 15.19 10.12
CA LEU A 585 41.62 14.05 9.96
C LEU A 585 41.52 13.45 8.56
N THR A 586 42.60 12.80 8.14
CA THR A 586 42.62 11.95 6.95
C THR A 586 42.90 10.52 7.40
N CYS A 587 42.06 9.58 6.98
CA CYS A 587 42.22 8.17 7.24
C CYS A 587 42.52 7.43 5.93
N PHE A 588 43.50 6.53 5.93
CA PHE A 588 43.79 5.64 4.82
C PHE A 588 43.42 4.22 5.23
N ARG A 589 42.48 3.60 4.53
CA ARG A 589 42.11 2.20 4.75
C ARG A 589 42.84 1.32 3.75
N LEU A 590 43.50 0.27 4.27
CA LEU A 590 44.17 -0.77 3.50
C LEU A 590 43.27 -2.02 3.49
N SER A 591 42.79 -2.39 2.30
CA SER A 591 41.93 -3.58 2.10
C SER A 591 42.54 -4.51 1.06
N ASP A 592 42.59 -5.80 1.36
CA ASP A 592 42.91 -6.85 0.38
C ASP A 592 41.62 -7.20 -0.38
N ILE A 593 41.59 -6.98 -1.68
CA ILE A 593 40.37 -7.02 -2.50
C ILE A 593 40.29 -8.23 -3.45
N LYS A 594 41.19 -9.20 -3.34
CA LYS A 594 41.26 -10.36 -4.25
C LYS A 594 39.91 -11.08 -4.42
N GLN A 595 39.13 -11.21 -3.34
CA GLN A 595 37.80 -11.84 -3.37
C GLN A 595 36.69 -10.96 -3.94
N GLU A 596 36.66 -9.66 -3.62
CA GLU A 596 35.63 -8.72 -4.11
C GLU A 596 35.70 -8.55 -5.62
N GLU A 597 36.92 -8.50 -6.16
CA GLU A 597 37.16 -8.37 -7.60
C GLU A 597 36.74 -9.64 -8.35
N THR A 598 37.06 -10.81 -7.79
CA THR A 598 36.61 -12.11 -8.32
C THR A 598 35.08 -12.21 -8.33
N GLN A 599 34.39 -11.72 -7.29
CA GLN A 599 32.92 -11.71 -7.23
C GLN A 599 32.30 -10.76 -8.26
N ARG A 600 32.84 -9.55 -8.43
CA ARG A 600 32.36 -8.59 -9.43
C ARG A 600 32.45 -9.17 -10.85
N LEU A 601 33.56 -9.85 -11.16
CA LEU A 601 33.76 -10.57 -12.42
C LEU A 601 32.74 -11.70 -12.62
N LEU A 602 32.42 -12.47 -11.57
CA LEU A 602 31.40 -13.52 -11.64
C LEU A 602 30.00 -12.97 -11.93
N TYR A 603 29.62 -11.85 -11.31
CA TYR A 603 28.32 -11.21 -11.56
C TYR A 603 28.18 -10.69 -13.00
N GLN A 604 29.24 -10.11 -13.56
CA GLN A 604 29.24 -9.66 -14.96
C GLN A 604 29.14 -10.85 -15.94
N TRP A 605 29.82 -11.95 -15.65
CA TRP A 605 29.73 -13.19 -16.43
C TRP A 605 28.37 -13.85 -16.36
N ALA A 606 27.74 -13.88 -15.18
CA ALA A 606 26.43 -14.49 -14.99
C ALA A 606 25.35 -13.87 -15.90
N HIS A 607 25.33 -12.54 -16.01
CA HIS A 607 24.36 -11.84 -16.84
C HIS A 607 24.58 -12.09 -18.35
N VAL A 608 25.83 -12.11 -18.83
CA VAL A 608 26.16 -12.43 -20.23
C VAL A 608 25.86 -13.90 -20.56
N ALA A 609 26.22 -14.82 -19.65
CA ALA A 609 25.95 -16.26 -19.79
C ALA A 609 24.45 -16.58 -19.83
N GLN A 610 23.63 -15.89 -19.03
CA GLN A 610 22.17 -16.06 -19.03
C GLN A 610 21.54 -15.63 -20.37
N ARG A 611 21.98 -14.50 -20.92
CA ARG A 611 21.50 -14.03 -22.24
C ARG A 611 21.96 -14.95 -23.36
N LEU A 612 23.17 -15.49 -23.28
CA LEU A 612 23.66 -16.48 -24.24
C LEU A 612 22.87 -17.79 -24.19
N ALA A 613 22.60 -18.30 -22.99
CA ALA A 613 21.77 -19.49 -22.81
C ALA A 613 20.37 -19.29 -23.42
N HIS A 614 19.78 -18.11 -23.23
CA HIS A 614 18.51 -17.75 -23.85
C HIS A 614 18.62 -17.65 -25.39
N GLY A 615 19.70 -17.02 -25.88
CA GLY A 615 19.99 -16.85 -27.31
C GLY A 615 20.27 -18.15 -28.06
N ILE A 616 20.81 -19.18 -27.41
CA ILE A 616 20.98 -20.54 -27.97
C ILE A 616 19.68 -21.35 -27.88
N LYS A 617 18.96 -21.25 -26.75
CA LYS A 617 17.71 -22.01 -26.53
C LYS A 617 16.65 -21.73 -27.60
N ASN A 618 16.54 -20.49 -28.04
CA ASN A 618 15.55 -20.07 -29.04
C ASN A 618 15.73 -20.77 -30.40
N PRO A 619 16.87 -20.65 -31.09
CA PRO A 619 17.08 -21.35 -32.35
C PRO A 619 17.12 -22.88 -32.17
N LEU A 620 17.51 -23.42 -31.01
CA LEU A 620 17.48 -24.86 -30.74
C LEU A 620 16.05 -25.39 -30.67
N THR A 621 15.14 -24.62 -30.05
CA THR A 621 13.71 -24.93 -30.00
C THR A 621 13.09 -24.87 -31.39
N SER A 622 13.42 -23.84 -32.19
CA SER A 622 12.97 -23.77 -33.58
C SER A 622 13.50 -24.93 -34.41
N LEU A 623 14.76 -25.33 -34.23
CA LEU A 623 15.35 -26.45 -34.97
C LEU A 623 14.68 -27.78 -34.63
N LYS A 624 14.30 -27.98 -33.36
CA LYS A 624 13.49 -29.13 -32.93
C LYS A 624 12.12 -29.16 -33.63
N LEU A 625 11.41 -28.03 -33.66
CA LEU A 625 10.11 -27.93 -34.35
C LEU A 625 10.28 -28.15 -35.86
N ASP A 626 11.29 -27.54 -36.48
CA ASP A 626 11.60 -27.72 -37.89
C ASP A 626 11.89 -29.21 -38.21
N THR A 627 12.55 -29.96 -37.30
CA THR A 627 12.76 -31.41 -37.48
C THR A 627 11.48 -32.24 -37.31
N GLU A 628 10.59 -31.86 -36.39
CA GLU A 628 9.29 -32.52 -36.21
C GLU A 628 8.38 -32.30 -37.44
N ASP A 629 8.32 -31.06 -37.92
CA ASP A 629 7.63 -30.65 -39.14
C ASP A 629 8.18 -31.39 -40.38
N LEU A 630 9.50 -31.56 -40.48
CA LEU A 630 10.11 -32.33 -41.56
C LEU A 630 9.71 -33.81 -41.52
N CYS A 631 9.65 -34.42 -40.33
CA CYS A 631 9.21 -35.81 -40.18
C CYS A 631 7.76 -36.00 -40.67
N GLU A 632 6.86 -35.06 -40.38
CA GLU A 632 5.47 -35.11 -40.87
C GLU A 632 5.39 -34.87 -42.40
N MET A 633 6.14 -33.88 -42.92
CA MET A 633 6.11 -33.52 -44.34
C MET A 633 6.76 -34.58 -45.25
N PHE A 634 7.76 -35.33 -44.76
CA PHE A 634 8.36 -36.44 -45.51
C PHE A 634 7.45 -37.66 -45.65
N LEU A 635 6.42 -37.80 -44.80
CA LEU A 635 5.41 -38.86 -44.88
C LEU A 635 4.27 -38.53 -45.86
N SER A 636 4.24 -37.31 -46.39
CA SER A 636 3.22 -36.85 -47.32
C SER A 636 3.72 -36.80 -48.76
N ASP A 637 2.84 -37.13 -49.71
CA ASP A 637 3.14 -37.09 -51.14
C ASP A 637 2.85 -35.75 -51.82
N SER A 638 2.45 -34.73 -51.05
CA SER A 638 2.15 -33.39 -51.56
C SER A 638 3.39 -32.68 -52.11
N PRO A 639 3.39 -32.20 -53.38
CA PRO A 639 4.50 -31.43 -53.95
C PRO A 639 4.76 -30.09 -53.23
N GLU A 640 3.72 -29.47 -52.68
CA GLU A 640 3.80 -28.24 -51.87
C GLU A 640 4.58 -28.47 -50.57
N GLU A 641 4.31 -29.60 -49.90
CA GLU A 641 4.95 -29.96 -48.64
C GLU A 641 6.40 -30.38 -48.85
N LYS A 642 6.71 -31.10 -49.94
CA LYS A 642 8.10 -31.38 -50.35
C LYS A 642 8.89 -30.09 -50.61
N LYS A 643 8.28 -29.08 -51.23
CA LYS A 643 8.90 -27.76 -51.45
C LYS A 643 9.09 -26.97 -50.14
N LYS A 644 8.19 -27.12 -49.17
CA LYS A 644 8.32 -26.54 -47.82
C LYS A 644 9.43 -27.23 -47.01
N ALA A 645 9.51 -28.55 -47.08
CA ALA A 645 10.55 -29.36 -46.45
C ALA A 645 11.95 -28.99 -46.96
N LEU A 646 12.13 -28.82 -48.27
CA LEU A 646 13.39 -28.36 -48.85
C LEU A 646 13.83 -26.99 -48.30
N ARG A 647 12.91 -26.03 -48.16
CA ARG A 647 13.24 -24.72 -47.58
C ARG A 647 13.64 -24.80 -46.11
N LEU A 648 12.99 -25.68 -45.33
CA LEU A 648 13.35 -25.91 -43.93
C LEU A 648 14.76 -26.50 -43.82
N LEU A 649 15.06 -27.53 -44.61
CA LEU A 649 16.39 -28.16 -44.70
C LEU A 649 17.48 -27.15 -45.09
N GLU A 650 17.20 -26.26 -46.05
CA GLU A 650 18.14 -25.21 -46.46
C GLU A 650 18.40 -24.16 -45.36
N SER A 651 17.46 -23.96 -44.43
CA SER A 651 17.57 -22.96 -43.36
C SER A 651 18.28 -23.47 -42.10
N MET A 652 18.27 -24.78 -41.85
CA MET A 652 18.85 -25.40 -40.64
C MET A 652 20.36 -25.16 -40.50
N PRO A 653 21.21 -25.35 -41.53
CA PRO A 653 22.65 -25.09 -41.43
C PRO A 653 22.97 -23.65 -41.00
N LYS A 654 22.21 -22.67 -41.51
CA LYS A 654 22.39 -21.25 -41.15
C LYS A 654 22.10 -21.00 -39.66
N ARG A 655 21.09 -21.67 -39.10
CA ARG A 655 20.75 -21.59 -37.67
C ARG A 655 21.83 -22.23 -36.79
N ILE A 656 22.38 -23.38 -37.20
CA ILE A 656 23.46 -24.08 -36.49
C ILE A 656 24.74 -23.23 -36.49
N LEU A 657 25.14 -22.71 -37.65
CA LEU A 657 26.32 -21.85 -37.78
C LEU A 657 26.21 -20.59 -36.89
N ARG A 658 25.01 -20.01 -36.76
CA ARG A 658 24.77 -18.89 -35.86
C ARG A 658 24.98 -19.25 -34.39
N MET A 659 24.57 -20.45 -33.95
CA MET A 659 24.82 -20.92 -32.57
C MET A 659 26.31 -21.12 -32.30
N LEU A 660 27.03 -21.73 -33.25
CA LEU A 660 28.49 -21.93 -33.15
C LEU A 660 29.21 -20.58 -33.03
N ALA A 661 28.85 -19.60 -33.87
CA ALA A 661 29.42 -18.26 -33.79
C ALA A 661 29.13 -17.56 -32.45
N MET A 662 27.94 -17.77 -31.86
CA MET A 662 27.62 -17.23 -30.52
C MET A 662 28.47 -17.88 -29.42
N ALA A 663 28.68 -19.20 -29.49
CA ALA A 663 29.53 -19.92 -28.54
C ALA A 663 31.00 -19.49 -28.65
N ASP A 664 31.54 -19.37 -29.86
CA ASP A 664 32.90 -18.92 -30.12
C ASP A 664 33.11 -17.47 -29.65
N GLY A 665 32.17 -16.57 -29.94
CA GLY A 665 32.21 -15.19 -29.47
C GLY A 665 32.24 -15.07 -27.94
N PHE A 666 31.55 -15.97 -27.24
CA PHE A 666 31.56 -16.02 -25.77
C PHE A 666 32.83 -16.63 -25.19
N MET A 667 33.38 -17.68 -25.80
CA MET A 667 34.67 -18.23 -25.41
C MET A 667 35.79 -17.19 -25.57
N ARG A 668 35.76 -16.41 -26.66
CA ARG A 668 36.67 -15.27 -26.87
C ARG A 668 36.46 -14.17 -25.82
N TYR A 669 35.21 -13.84 -25.49
CA TYR A 669 34.87 -12.84 -24.46
C TYR A 669 35.32 -13.24 -23.05
N THR A 670 35.21 -14.53 -22.69
CA THR A 670 35.58 -15.06 -21.36
C THR A 670 37.07 -15.37 -21.22
N GLY A 671 37.77 -15.62 -22.33
CA GLY A 671 39.22 -15.84 -22.41
C GLY A 671 40.10 -14.59 -22.24
N LEU A 672 39.52 -13.40 -22.18
CA LEU A 672 40.22 -12.11 -21.94
C LEU A 672 40.65 -11.94 -20.47
N ARG A 673 41.29 -12.94 -19.87
CA ARG A 673 41.84 -12.86 -18.51
C ARG A 673 43.35 -12.69 -18.59
N GLU A 674 43.80 -11.51 -18.16
CA GLU A 674 45.18 -10.97 -18.14
C GLU A 674 45.62 -10.33 -19.46
N THR A 675 45.38 -9.01 -19.59
CA THR A 675 45.88 -8.18 -20.70
C THR A 675 47.37 -7.91 -20.50
N GLY A 676 48.20 -8.50 -21.36
CA GLY A 676 49.64 -8.31 -21.37
C GLY A 676 50.04 -7.10 -22.21
N LEU A 677 49.85 -5.89 -21.68
CA LEU A 677 50.20 -4.67 -22.42
C LEU A 677 51.71 -4.58 -22.66
N THR A 678 52.13 -4.73 -23.91
CA THR A 678 53.52 -4.56 -24.34
C THR A 678 53.66 -3.35 -25.24
N ARG A 679 54.88 -2.82 -25.34
CA ARG A 679 55.19 -1.72 -26.25
C ARG A 679 55.19 -2.27 -27.68
N CYS A 680 54.19 -1.91 -28.46
CA CYS A 680 53.99 -2.40 -29.82
C CYS A 680 54.02 -1.25 -30.84
N ASP A 681 54.48 -1.56 -32.05
CA ASP A 681 54.23 -0.74 -33.24
C ASP A 681 52.87 -1.13 -33.82
N LEU A 682 51.90 -0.22 -33.73
CA LEU A 682 50.53 -0.46 -34.19
C LEU A 682 50.47 -0.73 -35.69
N ASN A 683 51.29 -0.03 -36.49
CA ASN A 683 51.30 -0.22 -37.94
C ASN A 683 51.81 -1.63 -38.29
N ALA A 684 52.82 -2.13 -37.59
CA ALA A 684 53.37 -3.46 -37.80
C ALA A 684 52.33 -4.56 -37.49
N VAL A 685 51.61 -4.45 -36.37
CA VAL A 685 50.58 -5.43 -35.97
C VAL A 685 49.41 -5.45 -36.96
N ILE A 686 48.96 -4.27 -37.43
CA ILE A 686 47.90 -4.17 -38.44
C ILE A 686 48.37 -4.78 -39.77
N GLN A 687 49.57 -4.43 -40.22
CA GLN A 687 50.12 -4.92 -41.47
C GLN A 687 50.25 -6.45 -41.48
N GLU A 688 50.73 -7.05 -40.38
CA GLU A 688 50.84 -8.50 -40.24
C GLU A 688 49.46 -9.20 -40.31
N ASN A 689 48.43 -8.62 -39.68
CA ASN A 689 47.09 -9.18 -39.74
C ASN A 689 46.43 -9.01 -41.12
N LEU A 690 46.66 -7.88 -41.81
CA LEU A 690 46.13 -7.64 -43.16
C LEU A 690 46.63 -8.64 -44.20
N LEU A 691 47.80 -9.27 -43.99
CA LEU A 691 48.29 -10.34 -44.87
C LEU A 691 47.36 -11.57 -44.88
N GLN A 692 46.57 -11.77 -43.83
CA GLN A 692 45.59 -12.86 -43.72
C GLN A 692 44.28 -12.56 -44.45
N TRP A 693 44.13 -11.35 -44.98
CA TRP A 693 42.98 -10.88 -45.76
C TRP A 693 43.41 -10.55 -47.19
N PRO A 694 43.82 -11.56 -48.00
CA PRO A 694 44.28 -11.31 -49.36
C PRO A 694 43.17 -10.67 -50.20
N PRO A 695 43.51 -9.83 -51.18
CA PRO A 695 42.52 -9.27 -52.09
C PRO A 695 41.79 -10.41 -52.80
N ASP A 696 40.49 -10.57 -52.57
CA ASP A 696 39.64 -11.47 -53.33
C ASP A 696 39.00 -10.71 -54.51
N PRO A 697 39.47 -10.91 -55.76
CA PRO A 697 38.93 -10.21 -56.92
C PRO A 697 37.44 -10.53 -57.17
N ALA A 698 36.93 -11.65 -56.65
CA ALA A 698 35.53 -12.05 -56.78
C ALA A 698 34.61 -11.28 -55.82
N SER A 699 35.12 -10.77 -54.70
CA SER A 699 34.35 -10.05 -53.68
C SER A 699 33.94 -8.64 -54.12
N GLY A 700 34.72 -8.00 -55.00
CA GLY A 700 34.50 -6.62 -55.46
C GLY A 700 34.84 -5.54 -54.42
N ILE A 701 35.37 -5.91 -53.24
CA ILE A 701 35.71 -5.01 -52.15
C ILE A 701 37.22 -4.70 -52.18
N GLN A 702 37.59 -3.43 -52.12
CA GLN A 702 38.99 -2.98 -52.09
C GLN A 702 39.37 -2.54 -50.66
N ILE A 703 40.47 -3.09 -50.12
CA ILE A 703 41.06 -2.65 -48.86
C ILE A 703 42.18 -1.66 -49.16
N GLU A 704 42.07 -0.44 -48.66
CA GLU A 704 43.07 0.62 -48.77
C GLU A 704 43.74 0.81 -47.41
N TRP A 705 45.07 0.64 -47.35
CA TRP A 705 45.86 0.81 -46.13
C TRP A 705 46.76 2.04 -46.25
N GLU A 706 46.48 3.07 -45.46
CA GLU A 706 47.21 4.35 -45.43
C GLU A 706 47.83 4.59 -44.04
N PRO A 707 48.98 3.96 -43.73
CA PRO A 707 49.64 4.16 -42.45
C PRO A 707 50.28 5.55 -42.35
N ALA A 708 50.23 6.15 -41.16
CA ALA A 708 51.10 7.30 -40.86
C ALA A 708 52.58 6.93 -41.02
N LYS A 709 53.35 7.82 -41.67
CA LYS A 709 54.80 7.66 -41.88
C LYS A 709 55.58 7.53 -40.57
N THR A 710 55.11 8.21 -39.52
CA THR A 710 55.72 8.21 -38.19
C THR A 710 54.62 8.17 -37.15
N LEU A 711 54.58 7.09 -36.35
CA LEU A 711 53.58 6.88 -35.32
C LEU A 711 54.28 6.47 -34.00
N PRO A 712 53.96 7.10 -32.86
CA PRO A 712 54.47 6.65 -31.57
C PRO A 712 54.06 5.20 -31.29
N ALA A 713 54.94 4.42 -30.66
CA ALA A 713 54.59 3.10 -30.15
C ALA A 713 53.43 3.21 -29.14
N VAL A 714 52.62 2.17 -29.03
CA VAL A 714 51.46 2.11 -28.13
C VAL A 714 51.63 0.98 -27.12
N ARG A 715 50.96 1.07 -25.98
CA ARG A 715 50.86 -0.05 -25.03
C ARG A 715 49.60 -0.85 -25.35
N LEU A 716 49.76 -2.02 -25.97
CA LEU A 716 48.66 -2.93 -26.28
C LEU A 716 49.06 -4.40 -26.10
N ASP A 717 48.07 -5.25 -25.94
CA ASP A 717 48.21 -6.70 -26.05
C ASP A 717 47.90 -7.08 -27.51
N PRO A 718 48.89 -7.54 -28.29
CA PRO A 718 48.72 -7.75 -29.73
C PRO A 718 47.67 -8.81 -30.05
N VAL A 719 47.50 -9.82 -29.20
CA VAL A 719 46.52 -10.90 -29.41
C VAL A 719 45.10 -10.36 -29.20
N GLN A 720 44.89 -9.62 -28.11
CA GLN A 720 43.57 -9.02 -27.82
C GLN A 720 43.21 -7.91 -28.81
N PHE A 721 44.19 -7.11 -29.23
CA PHE A 721 44.01 -6.10 -30.27
C PHE A 721 43.58 -6.72 -31.60
N VAL A 722 44.26 -7.79 -32.04
CA VAL A 722 43.91 -8.50 -33.28
C VAL A 722 42.46 -8.97 -33.25
N PHE A 723 41.96 -9.46 -32.12
CA PHE A 723 40.54 -9.82 -32.00
C PHE A 723 39.59 -8.63 -32.19
N ALA A 724 39.89 -7.47 -31.60
CA ALA A 724 39.08 -6.28 -31.81
C ALA A 724 39.14 -5.82 -33.27
N PHE A 725 40.33 -5.82 -33.86
CA PHE A 725 40.57 -5.44 -35.25
C PHE A 725 39.83 -6.33 -36.25
N GLU A 726 39.92 -7.66 -36.11
CA GLU A 726 39.20 -8.62 -36.95
C GLU A 726 37.68 -8.47 -36.86
N ASN A 727 37.15 -8.18 -35.67
CA ASN A 727 35.72 -7.93 -35.49
C ASN A 727 35.27 -6.67 -36.24
N LEU A 728 36.11 -5.63 -36.30
CA LEU A 728 35.80 -4.41 -37.04
C LEU A 728 35.91 -4.63 -38.55
N LEU A 729 36.96 -5.34 -39.01
CA LEU A 729 37.13 -5.69 -40.41
C LEU A 729 35.97 -6.55 -40.92
N LEU A 730 35.60 -7.61 -40.21
CA LEU A 730 34.47 -8.46 -40.59
C LEU A 730 33.17 -7.65 -40.65
N ASN A 731 32.97 -6.72 -39.70
CA ASN A 731 31.80 -5.85 -39.73
C ASN A 731 31.74 -4.93 -40.95
N ALA A 732 32.90 -4.41 -41.38
CA ALA A 732 33.05 -3.59 -42.58
C ALA A 732 32.86 -4.39 -43.88
N PHE A 733 33.35 -5.63 -43.94
CA PHE A 733 33.10 -6.51 -45.09
C PHE A 733 31.62 -6.84 -45.25
N GLU A 734 30.96 -7.20 -44.15
CA GLU A 734 29.55 -7.57 -44.16
C GLU A 734 28.60 -6.38 -44.41
N SER A 735 29.05 -5.14 -44.21
CA SER A 735 28.22 -3.95 -44.46
C SER A 735 28.13 -3.58 -45.94
N ILE A 736 29.07 -4.06 -46.77
CA ILE A 736 29.18 -3.73 -48.19
C ILE A 736 28.42 -4.77 -49.03
N ALA A 737 27.37 -4.33 -49.73
CA ALA A 737 26.63 -5.16 -50.68
C ALA A 737 27.23 -5.00 -52.10
N GLY A 738 28.05 -5.95 -52.53
CA GLY A 738 28.69 -5.93 -53.85
C GLY A 738 30.03 -5.21 -53.84
N LYS A 739 30.23 -4.22 -54.72
CA LYS A 739 31.50 -3.48 -54.82
C LYS A 739 31.57 -2.35 -53.81
N GLY A 740 32.72 -2.17 -53.17
CA GLY A 740 32.94 -1.09 -52.21
C GLY A 740 34.38 -1.00 -51.75
N ARG A 741 34.63 -0.14 -50.75
CA ARG A 741 35.96 0.08 -50.20
C ARG A 741 35.98 0.06 -48.68
N ILE A 742 37.07 -0.42 -48.13
CA ILE A 742 37.42 -0.35 -46.71
C ILE A 742 38.74 0.42 -46.61
N LEU A 743 38.71 1.62 -46.04
CA LEU A 743 39.86 2.47 -45.83
C LEU A 743 40.33 2.34 -44.38
N ILE A 744 41.59 1.97 -44.19
CA ILE A 744 42.22 1.80 -42.88
C ILE A 744 43.37 2.81 -42.78
N GLN A 745 43.33 3.68 -41.78
CA GLN A 745 44.31 4.75 -41.60
C GLN A 745 44.82 4.80 -40.17
N THR A 746 46.07 5.21 -39.98
CA THR A 746 46.61 5.53 -38.65
C THR A 746 47.13 6.94 -38.62
N HIS A 747 46.84 7.68 -37.55
CA HIS A 747 47.29 9.06 -37.37
C HIS A 747 47.58 9.39 -35.90
N PRO A 748 48.52 10.30 -35.61
CA PRO A 748 48.56 10.95 -34.30
C PRO A 748 47.31 11.83 -34.15
N ALA A 749 46.64 11.73 -32.99
CA ALA A 749 45.44 12.48 -32.67
C ALA A 749 45.64 13.29 -31.39
N GLU A 750 45.05 14.48 -31.34
CA GLU A 750 45.03 15.33 -30.15
C GLU A 750 43.58 15.48 -29.67
N VAL A 751 43.32 15.09 -28.44
CA VAL A 751 41.98 15.14 -27.84
C VAL A 751 42.02 16.11 -26.66
N PHE A 752 41.15 17.12 -26.68
CA PHE A 752 41.03 18.08 -25.59
C PHE A 752 40.22 17.49 -24.44
N ASP A 753 40.84 17.37 -23.27
CA ASP A 753 40.20 17.00 -22.01
C ASP A 753 40.05 18.27 -21.14
N ALA A 754 38.83 18.53 -20.65
CA ALA A 754 38.54 19.74 -19.89
C ALA A 754 39.31 19.85 -18.56
N GLU A 755 39.76 18.72 -18.00
CA GLU A 755 40.56 18.66 -16.78
C GLU A 755 42.07 18.59 -17.07
N HIS A 756 42.48 18.00 -18.19
CA HIS A 756 43.89 17.65 -18.46
C HIS A 756 44.49 18.32 -19.70
N GLY A 757 43.76 19.20 -20.38
CA GLY A 757 44.23 19.89 -21.58
C GLY A 757 44.36 18.98 -22.80
N ILE A 758 45.24 19.32 -23.74
CA ILE A 758 45.47 18.54 -24.96
C ILE A 758 46.18 17.23 -24.62
N GLN A 759 45.55 16.10 -24.92
CA GLN A 759 46.10 14.76 -24.77
C GLN A 759 46.52 14.20 -26.12
N HIS A 760 47.73 13.66 -26.21
CA HIS A 760 48.20 12.98 -27.43
C HIS A 760 47.77 11.51 -27.44
N TRP A 761 47.22 11.08 -28.57
CA TRP A 761 46.71 9.73 -28.83
C TRP A 761 47.25 9.20 -30.16
N VAL A 762 47.24 7.89 -30.30
CA VAL A 762 47.42 7.19 -31.57
C VAL A 762 46.05 6.69 -32.01
N GLU A 763 45.53 7.20 -33.12
CA GLU A 763 44.23 6.81 -33.67
C GLU A 763 44.39 5.82 -34.82
N LEU A 764 43.63 4.72 -34.77
CA LEU A 764 43.33 3.82 -35.88
C LEU A 764 41.90 4.11 -36.35
N ARG A 765 41.75 4.42 -37.63
CA ARG A 765 40.46 4.65 -38.29
C ARG A 765 40.19 3.54 -39.29
N ILE A 766 39.00 2.95 -39.21
CA ILE A 766 38.49 1.95 -40.16
C ILE A 766 37.18 2.49 -40.72
N GLN A 767 37.15 2.75 -42.02
CA GLN A 767 36.00 3.32 -42.73
C GLN A 767 35.53 2.38 -43.83
N ASP A 768 34.25 2.00 -43.82
CA ASP A 768 33.62 1.24 -44.91
C ASP A 768 32.67 2.10 -45.74
N SER A 769 32.42 1.69 -46.99
CA SER A 769 31.41 2.27 -47.88
C SER A 769 30.11 1.46 -47.90
N GLY A 770 29.77 0.80 -46.80
CA GLY A 770 28.63 -0.08 -46.68
C GLY A 770 27.32 0.64 -46.37
N ALA A 771 26.31 -0.12 -45.96
CA ALA A 771 24.95 0.38 -45.73
C ALA A 771 24.80 1.40 -44.58
N GLY A 772 25.83 1.57 -43.73
CA GLY A 772 25.77 2.42 -42.55
C GLY A 772 24.84 1.89 -41.44
N ILE A 773 24.78 2.62 -40.32
CA ILE A 773 24.01 2.29 -39.12
C ILE A 773 23.01 3.43 -38.86
N PRO A 774 21.70 3.12 -38.65
CA PRO A 774 20.70 4.12 -38.31
C PRO A 774 21.00 4.86 -36.98
N PRO A 775 20.76 6.18 -36.89
CA PRO A 775 21.06 6.97 -35.68
C PRO A 775 20.45 6.43 -34.39
N GLU A 776 19.23 5.90 -34.47
CA GLU A 776 18.49 5.31 -33.34
C GLU A 776 19.17 4.05 -32.77
N GLN A 777 20.03 3.40 -33.54
CA GLN A 777 20.74 2.19 -33.12
C GLN A 777 22.11 2.49 -32.51
N ILE A 778 22.73 3.62 -32.83
CA ILE A 778 24.10 3.98 -32.39
C ILE A 778 24.24 3.94 -30.87
N GLY A 779 23.22 4.35 -30.11
CA GLY A 779 23.25 4.31 -28.64
C GLY A 779 23.25 2.90 -28.05
N ARG A 780 22.85 1.89 -28.83
CA ARG A 780 22.63 0.51 -28.36
C ARG A 780 23.63 -0.51 -28.91
N ILE A 781 24.45 -0.15 -29.91
CA ILE A 781 25.42 -1.08 -30.53
C ILE A 781 26.52 -1.57 -29.59
N ARG A 782 26.70 -0.90 -28.45
CA ARG A 782 27.66 -1.31 -27.41
C ARG A 782 27.09 -2.42 -26.50
N GLU A 783 25.77 -2.59 -26.48
CA GLU A 783 25.10 -3.63 -25.70
C GLU A 783 25.36 -5.02 -26.28
N ALA A 784 25.72 -5.98 -25.43
CA ALA A 784 25.92 -7.36 -25.85
C ALA A 784 24.63 -7.98 -26.42
N PHE A 785 24.78 -8.77 -27.48
CA PHE A 785 23.73 -9.48 -28.22
C PHE A 785 22.81 -8.57 -29.05
N VAL A 786 23.12 -7.28 -29.20
CA VAL A 786 22.41 -6.38 -30.11
C VAL A 786 23.03 -6.48 -31.50
N THR A 787 22.21 -6.89 -32.49
CA THR A 787 22.63 -6.95 -33.90
C THR A 787 21.44 -6.80 -34.83
N THR A 788 21.65 -6.14 -35.96
CA THR A 788 20.70 -6.05 -37.08
C THR A 788 20.95 -7.09 -38.17
N LYS A 789 22.04 -7.86 -38.06
CA LYS A 789 22.46 -8.82 -39.06
C LYS A 789 21.79 -10.18 -38.82
N PRO A 790 21.25 -10.86 -39.86
CA PRO A 790 20.56 -12.15 -39.72
C PRO A 790 21.40 -13.25 -39.06
N ASN A 791 22.72 -13.25 -39.30
CA ASN A 791 23.68 -14.22 -38.74
C ASN A 791 24.60 -13.60 -37.68
N GLY A 792 24.35 -12.35 -37.29
CA GLY A 792 25.18 -11.66 -36.30
C GLY A 792 25.03 -12.27 -34.91
N THR A 793 26.13 -12.31 -34.18
CA THR A 793 26.18 -12.72 -32.76
C THR A 793 25.88 -11.56 -31.82
N GLY A 794 26.08 -10.31 -32.28
CA GLY A 794 25.94 -9.11 -31.46
C GLY A 794 26.99 -8.97 -30.35
N LEU A 795 28.08 -9.75 -30.42
CA LEU A 795 29.17 -9.70 -29.44
C LEU A 795 30.40 -8.92 -29.94
N GLY A 796 30.55 -8.73 -31.25
CA GLY A 796 31.77 -8.18 -31.84
C GLY A 796 32.13 -6.77 -31.34
N LEU A 797 31.19 -5.83 -31.32
CA LEU A 797 31.45 -4.47 -30.81
C LEU A 797 31.60 -4.42 -29.29
N THR A 798 30.98 -5.35 -28.56
CA THR A 798 31.21 -5.51 -27.12
C THR A 798 32.63 -6.02 -26.82
N ILE A 799 33.18 -6.88 -27.69
CA ILE A 799 34.59 -7.31 -27.61
C ILE A 799 35.49 -6.11 -27.85
N VAL A 800 35.22 -5.29 -28.86
CA VAL A 800 35.98 -4.05 -29.14
C VAL A 800 35.95 -3.12 -27.92
N ASP A 801 34.77 -2.89 -27.34
CA ASP A 801 34.61 -2.04 -26.15
C ASP A 801 35.46 -2.56 -24.98
N ARG A 802 35.44 -3.87 -24.73
CA ARG A 802 36.20 -4.50 -23.65
C ARG A 802 37.72 -4.46 -23.89
N VAL A 803 38.16 -4.70 -25.11
CA VAL A 803 39.58 -4.61 -25.48
C VAL A 803 40.06 -3.16 -25.29
N MET A 804 39.32 -2.17 -25.78
CA MET A 804 39.70 -0.76 -25.62
C MET A 804 39.73 -0.33 -24.15
N GLU A 805 38.75 -0.76 -23.35
CA GLU A 805 38.70 -0.49 -21.90
C GLU A 805 39.93 -1.08 -21.18
N THR A 806 40.26 -2.34 -21.43
CA THR A 806 41.40 -3.03 -20.79
C THR A 806 42.75 -2.46 -21.21
N HIS A 807 42.81 -1.80 -22.38
CA HIS A 807 44.01 -1.14 -22.90
C HIS A 807 44.14 0.33 -22.46
N GLY A 808 43.20 0.85 -21.66
CA GLY A 808 43.15 2.26 -21.26
C GLY A 808 42.93 3.21 -22.45
N GLY A 809 42.39 2.68 -23.54
CA GLY A 809 42.03 3.39 -24.76
C GLY A 809 40.56 3.80 -24.79
N CYS A 810 40.16 4.47 -25.85
CA CYS A 810 38.76 4.79 -26.12
C CYS A 810 38.43 4.56 -27.59
N TRP A 811 37.15 4.42 -27.90
CA TRP A 811 36.71 4.31 -29.28
C TRP A 811 35.41 5.05 -29.55
N GLU A 812 35.28 5.48 -30.79
CA GLU A 812 34.15 6.22 -31.32
C GLU A 812 33.68 5.62 -32.63
N ILE A 813 32.42 5.88 -32.96
CA ILE A 813 31.79 5.44 -34.20
C ILE A 813 30.97 6.58 -34.78
N GLN A 814 31.14 6.80 -36.07
CA GLN A 814 30.37 7.75 -36.86
C GLN A 814 29.80 6.97 -38.04
N SER A 815 28.48 7.01 -38.23
CA SER A 815 27.84 6.25 -39.29
C SER A 815 26.68 7.03 -39.87
N GLN A 816 26.48 6.89 -41.18
CA GLN A 816 25.34 7.46 -41.87
C GLN A 816 24.75 6.42 -42.82
N THR A 817 23.44 6.18 -42.69
CA THR A 817 22.70 5.23 -43.51
C THR A 817 22.90 5.51 -45.00
N GLY A 818 23.30 4.48 -45.75
CA GLY A 818 23.56 4.53 -47.19
C GLY A 818 24.92 5.12 -47.60
N ILE A 819 25.73 5.58 -46.66
CA ILE A 819 27.06 6.16 -46.94
C ILE A 819 28.18 5.26 -46.42
N GLY A 820 28.05 4.75 -45.19
CA GLY A 820 29.06 3.89 -44.58
C GLY A 820 29.27 4.17 -43.10
N THR A 821 30.25 3.47 -42.51
CA THR A 821 30.60 3.59 -41.10
C THR A 821 32.09 3.85 -40.93
N THR A 822 32.43 4.71 -39.98
CA THR A 822 33.79 5.01 -39.55
C THR A 822 33.93 4.68 -38.07
N VAL A 823 34.82 3.76 -37.75
CA VAL A 823 35.20 3.41 -36.37
C VAL A 823 36.60 3.93 -36.09
N MET A 824 36.76 4.63 -34.95
CA MET A 824 38.02 5.22 -34.52
C MET A 824 38.43 4.61 -33.18
N LEU A 825 39.56 3.92 -33.14
CA LEU A 825 40.18 3.40 -31.92
C LEU A 825 41.35 4.29 -31.52
N ARG A 826 41.42 4.75 -30.26
CA ARG A 826 42.49 5.61 -29.76
C ARG A 826 43.25 4.93 -28.63
N PHE A 827 44.56 4.85 -28.79
CA PHE A 827 45.50 4.26 -27.84
C PHE A 827 46.45 5.33 -27.28
N ARG A 828 46.87 5.16 -26.03
CA ARG A 828 47.86 6.05 -25.43
C ARG A 828 49.26 5.76 -26.00
N PRO A 829 50.05 6.80 -26.33
CA PRO A 829 51.46 6.62 -26.66
C PRO A 829 52.18 5.93 -25.50
N ALA A 830 53.04 4.97 -25.82
CA ALA A 830 53.99 4.40 -24.90
C ALA A 830 55.08 5.44 -24.64
N ASN A 831 54.83 6.34 -23.68
CA ASN A 831 55.83 7.31 -23.25
C ASN A 831 57.11 6.58 -22.78
N ASN A 832 58.27 7.06 -23.23
CA ASN A 832 59.55 6.70 -22.63
C ASN A 832 59.60 7.29 -21.22
N LEU A 833 59.28 6.49 -20.21
CA LEU A 833 59.79 6.70 -18.86
C LEU A 833 60.73 5.52 -18.56
N PRO A 834 61.97 5.78 -18.13
CA PRO A 834 62.90 4.74 -17.68
C PRO A 834 62.36 3.95 -16.49
#